data_AF-A0A6S6PIP2-F1
#
_entry.id   AF-A0A6S6PIP2-F1
#
_cell.length_a   1.000
_cell.length_b   1.000
_cell.length_c   1.000
_cell.angle_alpha   90.00
_cell.angle_beta   90.00
_cell.angle_gamma   90.00
#
_symmetry.space_group_name_H-M   'P 1'
#
loop_
_entity.id
_entity.type
_entity.pdbx_description
1 polymer ?
#
loop_
_entity_poly.entity_id
_entity_poly.type
_entity_poly.pdbx_seq_one_letter_code
_entity_poly.pdbx_strand_id
1 'polypeptide(L)'
;MGLGRWWRDARLSFALLGPLGGLRSIPSTPAQTVRDLWPGDAGNGELLVRGTASHGGETISIRKGVWSDETWSPLFRDWFQSFEWLRDLRELGSESARAQARALVADWIAQPIGMTLLEDSSTTGARIAAWLAQYDFFAASADEDYRRALLQRIVLEARTLAAILPTDRHDWTTLRGLKGLLATAVAIPEQKAFLSRYMKLIDPELDMQVLPDGCHASRSPGAQLLVLRELAEMRLMLQSARIPMPTTLASALDRMAPVLRAFRHGDGRLALFNGTWPHDPALINLIIARAMPRGNILARNMRDGRFVRATSGNTVLFVDAGGPPPKGFDALAHGGLMSMELSSGRSQIIVNCGASPRPGWHEALRDAPAHSVLSIPACPPVLWRRDGSVDVRPDVTWEHSVSGLDHMIELASDCYRPVGCGSYRRRLFLSGEGSDLRGEDRLDTAGAPPEFVLRFHLHPSVRVELEETDILLHAGDEVWRFRSNGYSTIEDSIYFGFKDPIPTQQIVVRPAEVQSVVPTVDVVSQPETSPDKPDETVPQQSEAEPTPPSESAEEVKEQTLLAKAIEAAKETEDTVDQEKAPGPLSENDASETAQTSDQEDSPAEDGIRKDEASDMELPPPPVPPVLANAIRWAFTRLDA
;
A
#
# COMPACT_ATOMS: atom_id res chain seq x y z
N MET A 1 13.50 -30.66 9.88
CA MET A 1 12.96 -29.85 11.00
C MET A 1 14.15 -29.25 11.76
N GLY A 2 14.33 -27.93 11.71
CA GLY A 2 15.53 -27.27 12.22
C GLY A 2 15.56 -27.11 13.74
N LEU A 3 16.75 -27.14 14.35
CA LEU A 3 16.97 -26.99 15.80
C LEU A 3 16.19 -25.81 16.41
N GLY A 4 16.04 -24.70 15.69
CA GLY A 4 15.34 -23.50 16.17
C GLY A 4 13.88 -23.73 16.57
N ARG A 5 13.14 -24.60 15.85
CA ARG A 5 11.74 -24.92 16.16
C ARG A 5 11.64 -25.74 17.44
N TRP A 6 12.52 -26.72 17.61
CA TRP A 6 12.61 -27.53 18.84
C TRP A 6 12.94 -26.68 20.09
N TRP A 7 13.88 -25.72 19.98
CA TRP A 7 14.19 -24.79 21.06
C TRP A 7 13.03 -23.86 21.41
N ARG A 8 12.25 -23.41 20.41
CA ARG A 8 11.03 -22.60 20.60
C ARG A 8 9.95 -23.41 21.32
N ASP A 9 9.69 -24.63 20.87
CA ASP A 9 8.67 -25.52 21.45
C ASP A 9 9.02 -25.92 22.89
N ALA A 10 10.31 -26.15 23.17
CA ALA A 10 10.80 -26.37 24.52
C ALA A 10 10.60 -25.13 25.41
N ARG A 11 10.98 -23.93 24.93
CA ARG A 11 10.75 -22.67 25.66
C ARG A 11 9.28 -22.40 25.92
N LEU A 12 8.41 -22.70 24.95
CA LEU A 12 6.96 -22.56 25.09
C LEU A 12 6.45 -23.52 26.18
N SER A 13 6.88 -24.77 26.14
CA SER A 13 6.54 -25.78 27.16
C SER A 13 6.99 -25.33 28.56
N PHE A 14 8.20 -24.77 28.69
CA PHE A 14 8.69 -24.19 29.94
C PHE A 14 7.98 -22.90 30.36
N ALA A 15 7.51 -22.08 29.41
CA ALA A 15 6.74 -20.88 29.71
C ALA A 15 5.38 -21.24 30.33
N LEU A 16 4.76 -22.32 29.85
CA LEU A 16 3.48 -22.87 30.32
C LEU A 16 3.60 -23.59 31.67
N LEU A 17 4.78 -24.11 32.01
CA LEU A 17 5.09 -24.54 33.38
C LEU A 17 5.16 -23.27 34.26
N GLY A 18 4.23 -23.15 35.21
CA GLY A 18 4.07 -21.96 36.06
C GLY A 18 5.36 -21.52 36.78
N PRO A 19 5.41 -20.29 37.33
CA PRO A 19 6.63 -19.73 37.90
C PRO A 19 7.23 -20.62 39.00
N LEU A 20 8.56 -20.66 39.10
CA LEU A 20 9.28 -21.24 40.24
C LEU A 20 8.95 -20.40 41.49
N GLY A 21 7.99 -20.88 42.29
CA GLY A 21 7.34 -20.14 43.39
C GLY A 21 5.81 -20.18 43.37
N GLY A 22 5.21 -20.64 42.27
CA GLY A 22 3.77 -20.77 42.07
C GLY A 22 3.07 -19.44 41.75
N LEU A 23 1.88 -19.51 41.14
CA LEU A 23 1.03 -18.34 40.81
C LEU A 23 0.54 -17.56 42.05
N ARG A 24 0.86 -18.02 43.26
CA ARG A 24 0.47 -17.40 44.54
C ARG A 24 1.26 -16.14 44.89
N SER A 25 2.41 -15.89 44.26
CA SER A 25 3.22 -14.69 44.48
C SER A 25 2.80 -13.49 43.62
N ILE A 26 1.82 -13.67 42.74
CA ILE A 26 1.32 -12.61 41.85
C ILE A 26 0.36 -11.72 42.65
N PRO A 27 0.56 -10.39 42.66
CA PRO A 27 -0.33 -9.47 43.37
C PRO A 27 -1.73 -9.47 42.75
N SER A 28 -2.70 -8.92 43.47
CA SER A 28 -4.07 -8.71 42.98
C SER A 28 -4.31 -7.32 42.43
N THR A 29 -3.34 -6.41 42.53
CA THR A 29 -3.39 -5.08 41.92
C THR A 29 -2.05 -4.78 41.25
N PRO A 30 -2.05 -4.10 40.09
CA PRO A 30 -0.81 -3.66 39.47
C PRO A 30 -0.08 -2.67 40.39
N ALA A 31 1.25 -2.77 40.46
CA ALA A 31 2.06 -1.84 41.23
C ALA A 31 2.02 -0.43 40.64
N GLN A 32 1.85 -0.33 39.31
CA GLN A 32 1.71 0.92 38.60
C GLN A 32 0.65 0.82 37.50
N THR A 33 -0.14 1.88 37.35
CA THR A 33 -1.13 1.99 36.27
C THR A 33 -0.45 2.23 34.94
N VAL A 34 -0.74 1.38 33.95
CA VAL A 34 -0.45 1.67 32.54
C VAL A 34 -1.55 2.59 32.03
N ARG A 35 -1.21 3.57 31.18
CA ARG A 35 -2.18 4.53 30.64
C ARG A 35 -2.30 4.38 29.13
N ASP A 36 -3.54 4.40 28.65
CA ASP A 36 -3.85 4.51 27.23
C ASP A 36 -3.77 5.97 26.79
N LEU A 37 -3.21 6.20 25.60
CA LEU A 37 -3.02 7.52 25.01
C LEU A 37 -4.09 7.90 24.01
N TRP A 38 -4.82 6.92 23.47
CA TRP A 38 -5.66 7.14 22.29
C TRP A 38 -7.14 7.10 22.61
N PRO A 39 -7.96 7.89 21.89
CA PRO A 39 -9.40 7.88 22.06
C PRO A 39 -9.99 6.51 21.69
N GLY A 40 -11.16 6.21 22.25
CA GLY A 40 -12.01 5.12 21.78
C GLY A 40 -13.18 5.62 20.93
N ASP A 41 -13.98 4.69 20.43
CA ASP A 41 -15.22 4.94 19.71
C ASP A 41 -16.43 4.57 20.60
N ALA A 42 -17.12 5.58 21.14
CA ALA A 42 -18.30 5.35 21.99
C ALA A 42 -19.44 4.64 21.24
N GLY A 43 -19.58 4.82 19.93
CA GLY A 43 -20.57 4.13 19.11
C GLY A 43 -20.28 2.63 19.00
N ASN A 44 -19.00 2.26 18.82
CA ASN A 44 -18.59 0.86 18.88
C ASN A 44 -18.71 0.29 20.31
N GLY A 45 -18.47 1.10 21.34
CA GLY A 45 -18.75 0.76 22.73
C GLY A 45 -20.21 0.37 22.97
N GLU A 46 -21.15 1.11 22.36
CA GLU A 46 -22.59 0.82 22.44
C GLU A 46 -22.95 -0.49 21.73
N LEU A 47 -22.34 -0.78 20.57
CA LEU A 47 -22.48 -2.08 19.90
C LEU A 47 -22.01 -3.21 20.82
N LEU A 48 -20.84 -3.07 21.45
CA LEU A 48 -20.26 -4.10 22.33
C LEU A 48 -21.16 -4.40 23.53
N VAL A 49 -21.80 -3.38 24.11
CA VAL A 49 -22.82 -3.55 25.16
C VAL A 49 -24.02 -4.35 24.67
N ARG A 50 -24.41 -4.20 23.41
CA ARG A 50 -25.52 -4.93 22.77
C ARG A 50 -25.13 -6.31 22.24
N GLY A 51 -23.88 -6.72 22.43
CA GLY A 51 -23.37 -8.01 21.97
C GLY A 51 -23.00 -8.03 20.49
N THR A 52 -22.68 -6.88 19.88
CA THR A 52 -22.13 -6.78 18.53
C THR A 52 -20.84 -5.97 18.53
N ALA A 53 -20.02 -6.07 17.51
CA ALA A 53 -18.78 -5.30 17.42
C ALA A 53 -18.47 -4.98 15.95
N SER A 54 -17.98 -3.77 15.68
CA SER A 54 -17.63 -3.32 14.33
C SER A 54 -16.15 -3.02 14.21
N HIS A 55 -15.47 -3.67 13.25
CA HIS A 55 -14.08 -3.39 12.92
C HIS A 55 -13.77 -3.79 11.48
N GLY A 56 -12.90 -3.02 10.80
CA GLY A 56 -12.46 -3.37 9.45
C GLY A 56 -13.56 -3.34 8.36
N GLY A 57 -14.72 -2.74 8.65
CA GLY A 57 -15.90 -2.76 7.76
C GLY A 57 -16.84 -3.95 8.02
N GLU A 58 -16.51 -4.83 8.96
CA GLU A 58 -17.36 -5.96 9.38
C GLU A 58 -18.06 -5.63 10.68
N THR A 59 -19.33 -6.04 10.82
CA THR A 59 -20.07 -6.00 12.08
C THR A 59 -20.50 -7.41 12.45
N ILE A 60 -19.99 -7.91 13.57
CA ILE A 60 -20.17 -9.31 13.99
C ILE A 60 -20.91 -9.37 15.33
N SER A 61 -21.80 -10.36 15.46
CA SER A 61 -22.46 -10.67 16.73
C SER A 61 -21.51 -11.46 17.64
N ILE A 62 -21.20 -10.91 18.81
CA ILE A 62 -20.32 -11.50 19.80
C ILE A 62 -21.10 -12.44 20.70
N ARG A 63 -20.60 -13.68 20.82
CA ARG A 63 -21.19 -14.71 21.68
C ARG A 63 -20.19 -15.12 22.74
N LYS A 64 -20.69 -15.43 23.94
CA LYS A 64 -19.87 -15.93 25.05
C LYS A 64 -19.12 -17.19 24.62
N GLY A 65 -17.83 -17.28 24.93
CA GLY A 65 -16.97 -18.42 24.59
C GLY A 65 -16.50 -18.46 23.13
N VAL A 66 -16.98 -17.58 22.25
CA VAL A 66 -16.58 -17.53 20.83
C VAL A 66 -15.68 -16.33 20.61
N TRP A 67 -14.37 -16.60 20.48
CA TRP A 67 -13.34 -15.58 20.36
C TRP A 67 -12.60 -15.57 19.03
N SER A 68 -12.84 -16.60 18.22
CA SER A 68 -12.33 -16.72 16.87
C SER A 68 -13.32 -17.58 16.10
N ASP A 69 -13.56 -17.20 14.86
CA ASP A 69 -14.32 -17.98 13.89
C ASP A 69 -13.58 -17.95 12.55
N GLU A 70 -13.60 -19.05 11.80
CA GLU A 70 -12.97 -19.11 10.48
C GLU A 70 -13.66 -18.20 9.47
N THR A 71 -14.94 -17.87 9.68
CA THR A 71 -15.71 -16.97 8.82
C THR A 71 -15.37 -15.49 9.00
N TRP A 72 -14.75 -15.11 10.13
CA TRP A 72 -14.38 -13.73 10.39
C TRP A 72 -13.12 -13.35 9.63
N SER A 73 -13.03 -12.09 9.15
CA SER A 73 -11.78 -11.63 8.55
C SER A 73 -10.61 -11.73 9.54
N PRO A 74 -9.38 -11.97 9.06
CA PRO A 74 -8.18 -11.88 9.89
C PRO A 74 -8.09 -10.55 10.65
N LEU A 75 -8.45 -9.44 9.99
CA LEU A 75 -8.43 -8.10 10.58
C LEU A 75 -9.37 -7.98 11.79
N PHE A 76 -10.60 -8.50 11.68
CA PHE A 76 -11.54 -8.49 12.79
C PHE A 76 -11.09 -9.43 13.92
N ARG A 77 -10.62 -10.63 13.59
CA ARG A 77 -10.13 -11.61 14.58
C ARG A 77 -8.99 -11.05 15.42
N ASP A 78 -7.97 -10.49 14.78
CA ASP A 78 -6.80 -9.94 15.46
C ASP A 78 -7.20 -8.77 16.36
N TRP A 79 -8.07 -7.87 15.89
CA TRP A 79 -8.60 -6.77 16.68
C TRP A 79 -9.46 -7.22 17.87
N PHE A 80 -10.35 -8.20 17.66
CA PHE A 80 -11.23 -8.66 18.72
C PHE A 80 -10.43 -9.37 19.83
N GLN A 81 -9.46 -10.20 19.44
CA GLN A 81 -8.56 -10.87 20.37
C GLN A 81 -7.52 -9.94 20.99
N SER A 82 -7.22 -8.77 20.41
CA SER A 82 -6.29 -7.79 20.99
C SER A 82 -6.87 -7.01 22.15
N PHE A 83 -8.18 -7.08 22.41
CA PHE A 83 -8.89 -6.29 23.43
C PHE A 83 -8.69 -4.77 23.30
N GLU A 84 -8.16 -4.28 22.17
CA GLU A 84 -7.96 -2.84 21.98
C GLU A 84 -9.29 -2.09 22.07
N TRP A 85 -10.41 -2.75 21.76
CA TRP A 85 -11.79 -2.29 21.91
C TRP A 85 -12.23 -2.00 23.35
N LEU A 86 -11.48 -2.40 24.38
CA LEU A 86 -11.77 -1.96 25.75
C LEU A 86 -11.73 -0.43 25.89
N ARG A 87 -10.95 0.25 25.04
CA ARG A 87 -10.94 1.71 24.96
C ARG A 87 -12.29 2.28 24.51
N ASP A 88 -13.03 1.58 23.67
CA ASP A 88 -14.33 1.99 23.13
C ASP A 88 -15.39 1.92 24.24
N LEU A 89 -15.36 0.85 25.05
CA LEU A 89 -16.18 0.74 26.25
C LEU A 89 -15.81 1.78 27.32
N ARG A 90 -14.52 2.07 27.51
CA ARG A 90 -14.07 3.16 28.39
C ARG A 90 -14.63 4.51 27.91
N GLU A 91 -14.60 4.76 26.61
CA GLU A 91 -15.08 6.01 26.01
C GLU A 91 -16.61 6.16 26.19
N LEU A 92 -17.36 5.08 26.05
CA LEU A 92 -18.80 5.07 26.38
C LEU A 92 -19.06 5.33 27.87
N GLY A 93 -18.25 4.77 28.76
CA GLY A 93 -18.20 5.13 30.19
C GLY A 93 -19.41 4.72 31.05
N SER A 94 -20.41 4.05 30.49
CA SER A 94 -21.61 3.61 31.21
C SER A 94 -21.35 2.44 32.16
N GLU A 95 -22.26 2.20 33.12
CA GLU A 95 -22.17 1.04 34.00
C GLU A 95 -22.32 -0.28 33.23
N SER A 96 -23.18 -0.31 32.21
CA SER A 96 -23.31 -1.45 31.29
C SER A 96 -22.02 -1.69 30.51
N ALA A 97 -21.33 -0.64 30.06
CA ALA A 97 -20.03 -0.77 29.38
C ALA A 97 -18.96 -1.37 30.31
N ARG A 98 -18.91 -0.92 31.57
CA ARG A 98 -18.00 -1.48 32.59
C ARG A 98 -18.32 -2.95 32.87
N ALA A 99 -19.60 -3.29 33.05
CA ALA A 99 -20.05 -4.66 33.29
C ALA A 99 -19.71 -5.57 32.11
N GLN A 100 -19.94 -5.10 30.89
CA GLN A 100 -19.65 -5.83 29.66
C GLN A 100 -18.14 -6.06 29.48
N ALA A 101 -17.31 -5.04 29.70
CA ALA A 101 -15.85 -5.18 29.69
C ALA A 101 -15.39 -6.26 30.68
N ARG A 102 -15.89 -6.21 31.92
CA ARG A 102 -15.56 -7.20 32.95
C ARG A 102 -15.99 -8.61 32.57
N ALA A 103 -17.20 -8.77 32.03
CA ALA A 103 -17.76 -10.06 31.63
C ALA A 103 -16.97 -10.69 30.47
N LEU A 104 -16.66 -9.92 29.42
CA LEU A 104 -15.88 -10.39 28.28
C LEU A 104 -14.45 -10.76 28.68
N VAL A 105 -13.78 -9.94 29.50
CA VAL A 105 -12.45 -10.28 30.01
C VAL A 105 -12.50 -11.53 30.91
N ALA A 106 -13.51 -11.66 31.78
CA ALA A 106 -13.71 -12.86 32.60
C ALA A 106 -13.82 -14.13 31.76
N ASP A 107 -14.58 -14.06 30.67
CA ASP A 107 -14.81 -15.17 29.75
C ASP A 107 -13.52 -15.58 29.03
N TRP A 108 -12.68 -14.61 28.62
CA TRP A 108 -11.37 -14.91 28.04
C TRP A 108 -10.41 -15.54 29.05
N ILE A 109 -10.23 -14.95 30.22
CA ILE A 109 -9.24 -15.44 31.19
C ILE A 109 -9.59 -16.82 31.75
N ALA A 110 -10.87 -17.21 31.70
CA ALA A 110 -11.36 -18.53 32.09
C ALA A 110 -10.98 -19.64 31.09
N GLN A 111 -10.62 -19.30 29.85
CA GLN A 111 -10.21 -20.29 28.86
C GLN A 111 -8.85 -20.91 29.22
N PRO A 112 -8.65 -22.22 28.97
CA PRO A 112 -7.34 -22.84 29.10
C PRO A 112 -6.30 -22.13 28.22
N ILE A 113 -5.11 -21.87 28.76
CA ILE A 113 -4.03 -21.19 28.03
C ILE A 113 -3.64 -21.91 26.72
N GLY A 114 -3.76 -23.23 26.68
CA GLY A 114 -3.47 -24.04 25.50
C GLY A 114 -4.55 -23.96 24.40
N MET A 115 -5.74 -23.44 24.73
CA MET A 115 -6.83 -23.20 23.77
C MET A 115 -6.86 -21.77 23.25
N THR A 116 -6.19 -20.84 23.92
CA THR A 116 -5.97 -19.51 23.39
C THR A 116 -4.82 -19.55 22.41
N LEU A 117 -5.10 -19.34 21.12
CA LEU A 117 -4.11 -19.25 20.05
C LEU A 117 -3.19 -18.05 20.30
N LEU A 118 -2.16 -18.24 21.14
CA LEU A 118 -1.13 -17.23 21.44
C LEU A 118 0.00 -17.21 20.40
N GLU A 119 -0.25 -17.76 19.20
CA GLU A 119 0.79 -17.90 18.17
C GLU A 119 1.24 -16.54 17.62
N ASP A 120 0.35 -15.54 17.65
CA ASP A 120 0.69 -14.16 17.29
C ASP A 120 1.13 -13.33 18.51
N SER A 121 2.40 -12.94 18.50
CA SER A 121 3.00 -12.05 19.51
C SER A 121 2.37 -10.67 19.54
N SER A 122 1.90 -10.16 18.39
CA SER A 122 1.35 -8.82 18.27
C SER A 122 0.02 -8.71 18.98
N THR A 123 -0.92 -9.60 18.65
CA THR A 123 -2.25 -9.68 19.28
C THR A 123 -2.13 -9.92 20.78
N THR A 124 -1.26 -10.83 21.20
CA THR A 124 -1.03 -11.11 22.64
C THR A 124 -0.44 -9.91 23.37
N GLY A 125 0.56 -9.23 22.78
CA GLY A 125 1.15 -8.04 23.38
C GLY A 125 0.16 -6.87 23.47
N ALA A 126 -0.66 -6.67 22.44
CA ALA A 126 -1.72 -5.67 22.43
C ALA A 126 -2.80 -5.96 23.50
N ARG A 127 -3.22 -7.22 23.66
CA ARG A 127 -4.17 -7.66 24.70
C ARG A 127 -3.69 -7.37 26.10
N ILE A 128 -2.45 -7.76 26.42
CA ILE A 128 -1.84 -7.47 27.72
C ILE A 128 -1.81 -5.95 27.98
N ALA A 129 -1.36 -5.18 26.99
CA ALA A 129 -1.30 -3.72 27.11
C ALA A 129 -2.70 -3.11 27.29
N ALA A 130 -3.71 -3.58 26.56
CA ALA A 130 -5.09 -3.10 26.66
C ALA A 130 -5.70 -3.41 28.04
N TRP A 131 -5.56 -4.62 28.56
CA TRP A 131 -6.04 -4.96 29.90
C TRP A 131 -5.44 -4.08 30.99
N LEU A 132 -4.11 -3.88 30.93
CA LEU A 132 -3.42 -3.05 31.91
C LEU A 132 -3.75 -1.57 31.75
N ALA A 133 -3.87 -1.07 30.51
CA ALA A 133 -4.17 0.33 30.23
C ALA A 133 -5.62 0.73 30.59
N GLN A 134 -6.55 -0.23 30.54
CA GLN A 134 -7.95 -0.02 30.92
C GLN A 134 -8.29 -0.57 32.31
N TYR A 135 -7.28 -0.98 33.09
CA TYR A 135 -7.48 -1.66 34.38
C TYR A 135 -8.39 -0.85 35.33
N ASP A 136 -8.16 0.45 35.45
CA ASP A 136 -8.94 1.33 36.32
C ASP A 136 -10.42 1.40 35.93
N PHE A 137 -10.73 1.24 34.64
CA PHE A 137 -12.09 1.30 34.13
C PHE A 137 -12.92 0.07 34.53
N PHE A 138 -12.40 -1.16 34.31
CA PHE A 138 -13.20 -2.39 34.47
C PHE A 138 -12.79 -3.27 35.66
N ALA A 139 -11.51 -3.28 36.03
CA ALA A 139 -10.94 -4.23 36.98
C ALA A 139 -10.72 -3.65 38.38
N ALA A 140 -10.35 -2.37 38.53
CA ALA A 140 -10.02 -1.80 39.84
C ALA A 140 -11.15 -1.92 40.88
N SER A 141 -12.41 -1.83 40.43
CA SER A 141 -13.64 -1.98 41.24
C SER A 141 -14.18 -3.42 41.30
N ALA A 142 -13.51 -4.39 40.69
CA ALA A 142 -13.89 -5.80 40.77
C ALA A 142 -13.44 -6.42 42.10
N ASP A 143 -13.98 -7.61 42.42
CA ASP A 143 -13.54 -8.36 43.58
C ASP A 143 -12.08 -8.84 43.45
N GLU A 144 -11.51 -9.21 44.59
CA GLU A 144 -10.12 -9.61 44.72
C GLU A 144 -9.76 -10.83 43.86
N ASP A 145 -10.69 -11.78 43.69
CA ASP A 145 -10.45 -13.02 42.96
C ASP A 145 -10.38 -12.76 41.46
N TYR A 146 -11.25 -11.89 40.94
CA TYR A 146 -11.20 -11.42 39.56
C TYR A 146 -9.86 -10.73 39.25
N ARG A 147 -9.46 -9.77 40.10
CA ARG A 147 -8.22 -9.00 39.85
C ARG A 147 -6.98 -9.89 39.91
N ARG A 148 -6.96 -10.85 40.84
CA ARG A 148 -5.90 -11.86 40.93
C ARG A 148 -5.87 -12.77 39.70
N ALA A 149 -7.02 -13.27 39.25
CA ALA A 149 -7.12 -14.13 38.06
C ALA A 149 -6.63 -13.40 36.79
N LEU A 150 -7.00 -12.13 36.64
CA LEU A 150 -6.54 -11.28 35.54
C LEU A 150 -5.01 -11.12 35.54
N LEU A 151 -4.40 -10.76 36.67
CA LEU A 151 -2.94 -10.59 36.75
C LEU A 151 -2.18 -11.91 36.60
N GLN A 152 -2.72 -13.01 37.10
CA GLN A 152 -2.16 -14.35 36.85
C GLN A 152 -2.17 -14.68 35.36
N ARG A 153 -3.27 -14.37 34.67
CA ARG A 153 -3.39 -14.58 33.23
C ARG A 153 -2.41 -13.71 32.43
N ILE A 154 -2.26 -12.44 32.80
CA ILE A 154 -1.28 -11.52 32.19
C ILE A 154 0.14 -12.08 32.30
N VAL A 155 0.55 -12.54 33.48
CA VAL A 155 1.90 -13.12 33.65
C VAL A 155 2.11 -14.35 32.79
N LEU A 156 1.09 -15.20 32.65
CA LEU A 156 1.17 -16.40 31.82
C LEU A 156 1.30 -16.06 30.34
N GLU A 157 0.45 -15.15 29.82
CA GLU A 157 0.55 -14.69 28.43
C GLU A 157 1.87 -13.95 28.15
N ALA A 158 2.37 -13.15 29.10
CA ALA A 158 3.66 -12.46 28.98
C ALA A 158 4.86 -13.43 28.96
N ARG A 159 4.79 -14.57 29.67
CA ARG A 159 5.82 -15.62 29.60
C ARG A 159 5.85 -16.28 28.23
N THR A 160 4.70 -16.61 27.67
CA THR A 160 4.58 -17.12 26.30
C THR A 160 5.15 -16.12 25.31
N LEU A 161 4.77 -14.84 25.45
CA LEU A 161 5.25 -13.74 24.62
C LEU A 161 6.79 -13.60 24.68
N ALA A 162 7.38 -13.67 25.88
CA ALA A 162 8.82 -13.61 26.08
C ALA A 162 9.58 -14.78 25.45
N ALA A 163 8.92 -15.95 25.33
CA ALA A 163 9.46 -17.16 24.74
C ALA A 163 9.44 -17.15 23.20
N ILE A 164 8.42 -16.54 22.59
CA ILE A 164 8.26 -16.46 21.12
C ILE A 164 9.02 -15.28 20.49
N LEU A 165 9.21 -14.18 21.21
CA LEU A 165 9.98 -13.03 20.70
C LEU A 165 11.49 -13.34 20.68
N PRO A 166 12.28 -12.78 19.75
CA PRO A 166 11.85 -11.96 18.61
C PRO A 166 11.21 -12.81 17.51
N THR A 167 10.41 -12.17 16.65
CA THR A 167 9.80 -12.77 15.46
C THR A 167 10.63 -12.50 14.21
N ASP A 168 10.33 -13.23 13.13
CA ASP A 168 10.95 -13.00 11.80
C ASP A 168 10.34 -11.79 11.06
N ARG A 169 9.26 -11.23 11.58
CA ARG A 169 8.66 -9.98 11.10
C ARG A 169 9.33 -8.78 11.78
N HIS A 170 9.62 -7.74 11.00
CA HIS A 170 10.23 -6.49 11.47
C HIS A 170 9.33 -5.31 11.11
N ASP A 171 8.19 -5.21 11.77
CA ASP A 171 7.24 -4.11 11.62
C ASP A 171 6.65 -3.72 12.99
N TRP A 172 5.62 -2.87 12.98
CA TRP A 172 4.92 -2.43 14.19
C TRP A 172 4.32 -3.57 15.02
N THR A 173 4.07 -4.74 14.42
CA THR A 173 3.49 -5.91 15.11
C THR A 173 4.48 -6.50 16.13
N THR A 174 5.78 -6.50 15.82
CA THR A 174 6.84 -6.89 16.76
C THR A 174 6.93 -5.94 17.94
N LEU A 175 6.76 -4.64 17.68
CA LEU A 175 6.75 -3.61 18.72
C LEU A 175 5.54 -3.74 19.67
N ARG A 176 4.38 -4.18 19.18
CA ARG A 176 3.23 -4.53 20.04
C ARG A 176 3.55 -5.66 21.01
N GLY A 177 4.26 -6.68 20.54
CA GLY A 177 4.77 -7.76 21.40
C GLY A 177 5.71 -7.21 22.50
N LEU A 178 6.69 -6.39 22.12
CA LEU A 178 7.60 -5.76 23.09
C LEU A 178 6.86 -4.83 24.07
N LYS A 179 5.86 -4.08 23.61
CA LYS A 179 4.99 -3.25 24.44
C LYS A 179 4.26 -4.07 25.50
N GLY A 180 3.73 -5.24 25.15
CA GLY A 180 3.07 -6.13 26.13
C GLY A 180 4.03 -6.60 27.25
N LEU A 181 5.28 -6.91 26.90
CA LEU A 181 6.32 -7.23 27.88
C LEU A 181 6.64 -6.04 28.80
N LEU A 182 6.79 -4.85 28.21
CA LEU A 182 7.05 -3.62 28.97
C LEU A 182 5.87 -3.28 29.90
N ALA A 183 4.63 -3.36 29.40
CA ALA A 183 3.44 -3.11 30.18
C ALA A 183 3.37 -4.05 31.39
N THR A 184 3.65 -5.34 31.19
CA THR A 184 3.72 -6.33 32.28
C THR A 184 4.83 -5.99 33.28
N ALA A 185 6.00 -5.60 32.79
CA ALA A 185 7.14 -5.24 33.64
C ALA A 185 6.85 -4.00 34.50
N VAL A 186 6.10 -3.02 33.98
CA VAL A 186 5.67 -1.84 34.73
C VAL A 186 4.59 -2.19 35.75
N ALA A 187 3.63 -3.03 35.36
CA ALA A 187 2.53 -3.43 36.24
C ALA A 187 2.96 -4.39 37.36
N ILE A 188 3.97 -5.24 37.12
CA ILE A 188 4.44 -6.26 38.08
C ILE A 188 5.99 -6.24 38.15
N PRO A 189 6.59 -5.21 38.79
CA PRO A 189 8.05 -5.01 38.80
C PRO A 189 8.87 -6.13 39.46
N GLU A 190 8.23 -6.94 40.32
CA GLU A 190 8.84 -8.10 40.96
C GLU A 190 9.27 -9.15 39.92
N GLN A 191 8.59 -9.21 38.78
CA GLN A 191 8.89 -10.10 37.66
C GLN A 191 9.96 -9.51 36.72
N LYS A 192 11.17 -9.31 37.25
CA LYS A 192 12.30 -8.61 36.58
C LYS A 192 12.69 -9.18 35.21
N ALA A 193 12.37 -10.45 34.94
CA ALA A 193 12.69 -11.11 33.67
C ALA A 193 12.03 -10.43 32.46
N PHE A 194 10.83 -9.86 32.62
CA PHE A 194 10.13 -9.18 31.52
C PHE A 194 10.84 -7.91 31.10
N LEU A 195 11.25 -7.07 32.05
CA LEU A 195 12.01 -5.85 31.76
C LEU A 195 13.36 -6.19 31.10
N SER A 196 14.07 -7.17 31.65
CA SER A 196 15.35 -7.61 31.08
C SER A 196 15.18 -8.13 29.65
N ARG A 197 14.10 -8.88 29.37
CA ARG A 197 13.80 -9.37 28.01
C ARG A 197 13.48 -8.23 27.06
N TYR A 198 12.65 -7.27 27.47
CA TYR A 198 12.35 -6.07 26.68
C TYR A 198 13.61 -5.28 26.34
N MET A 199 14.43 -4.94 27.35
CA MET A 199 15.65 -4.15 27.16
C MET A 199 16.67 -4.84 26.24
N LYS A 200 16.72 -6.17 26.24
CA LYS A 200 17.58 -6.94 25.34
C LYS A 200 17.12 -6.89 23.87
N LEU A 201 15.83 -6.70 23.62
CA LEU A 201 15.24 -6.86 22.29
C LEU A 201 14.93 -5.53 21.60
N ILE A 202 14.67 -4.45 22.35
CA ILE A 202 14.23 -3.19 21.78
C ILE A 202 15.31 -2.51 20.92
N ASP A 203 16.56 -2.47 21.37
CA ASP A 203 17.64 -1.77 20.64
C ASP A 203 17.89 -2.39 19.25
N PRO A 204 18.13 -3.71 19.12
CA PRO A 204 18.33 -4.32 17.80
C PRO A 204 17.12 -4.19 16.88
N GLU A 205 15.90 -4.25 17.44
CA GLU A 205 14.68 -4.10 16.64
C GLU A 205 14.57 -2.69 16.03
N LEU A 206 14.85 -1.66 16.83
CA LEU A 206 14.82 -0.27 16.33
C LEU A 206 15.93 0.02 15.34
N ASP A 207 17.12 -0.53 15.55
CA ASP A 207 18.25 -0.36 14.62
C ASP A 207 17.96 -0.98 13.23
N MET A 208 17.12 -2.02 13.16
CA MET A 208 16.66 -2.60 11.90
C MET A 208 15.51 -1.81 11.27
N GLN A 209 14.53 -1.37 12.08
CA GLN A 209 13.31 -0.73 11.57
C GLN A 209 13.48 0.74 11.21
N VAL A 210 14.36 1.48 11.90
CA VAL A 210 14.46 2.95 11.80
C VAL A 210 15.75 3.36 11.12
N LEU A 211 15.64 3.86 9.90
CA LEU A 211 16.75 4.32 9.09
C LEU A 211 17.43 5.58 9.69
N PRO A 212 18.66 5.92 9.25
CA PRO A 212 19.40 7.07 9.77
C PRO A 212 18.63 8.40 9.65
N ASP A 213 17.90 8.61 8.55
CA ASP A 213 17.03 9.78 8.34
C ASP A 213 15.71 9.77 9.15
N GLY A 214 15.38 8.65 9.81
CA GLY A 214 14.14 8.47 10.58
C GLY A 214 12.98 7.84 9.81
N CYS A 215 13.16 7.45 8.54
CA CYS A 215 12.17 6.67 7.81
C CYS A 215 12.12 5.23 8.31
N HIS A 216 10.95 4.63 8.26
CA HIS A 216 10.79 3.20 8.48
C HIS A 216 11.31 2.41 7.28
N ALA A 217 12.01 1.30 7.53
CA ALA A 217 12.65 0.49 6.51
C ALA A 217 11.68 -0.14 5.49
N SER A 218 10.39 -0.28 5.83
CA SER A 218 9.35 -0.76 4.90
C SER A 218 8.90 0.27 3.87
N ARG A 219 9.41 1.51 3.94
CA ARG A 219 9.07 2.59 3.01
C ARG A 219 7.56 2.92 2.94
N SER A 220 6.85 2.70 4.04
CA SER A 220 5.40 2.90 4.15
C SER A 220 5.09 4.02 5.16
N PRO A 221 4.50 5.15 4.73
CA PRO A 221 3.96 6.16 5.65
C PRO A 221 2.98 5.61 6.69
N GLY A 222 2.16 4.60 6.32
CA GLY A 222 1.29 3.89 7.26
C GLY A 222 2.08 3.12 8.32
N ALA A 223 3.11 2.37 7.94
CA ALA A 223 3.99 1.71 8.91
C ALA A 223 4.73 2.71 9.81
N GLN A 224 5.20 3.83 9.26
CA GLN A 224 5.81 4.93 10.02
C GLN A 224 4.89 5.40 11.15
N LEU A 225 3.60 5.62 10.85
CA LEU A 225 2.58 6.02 11.82
C LEU A 225 2.42 5.00 12.94
N LEU A 226 2.27 3.72 12.57
CA LEU A 226 2.00 2.64 13.52
C LEU A 226 3.18 2.37 14.42
N VAL A 227 4.40 2.34 13.89
CA VAL A 227 5.63 2.24 14.71
C VAL A 227 5.70 3.41 15.69
N LEU A 228 5.52 4.64 15.22
CA LEU A 228 5.61 5.82 16.08
C LEU A 228 4.56 5.81 17.21
N ARG A 229 3.35 5.29 16.93
CA ARG A 229 2.30 5.08 17.93
C ARG A 229 2.77 4.15 19.04
N GLU A 230 3.33 2.99 18.70
CA GLU A 230 3.83 2.01 19.67
C GLU A 230 4.97 2.60 20.52
N LEU A 231 5.91 3.32 19.91
CA LEU A 231 7.02 3.98 20.63
C LEU A 231 6.54 5.07 21.59
N ALA A 232 5.51 5.84 21.21
CA ALA A 232 4.93 6.86 22.08
C ALA A 232 4.30 6.27 23.35
N GLU A 233 3.65 5.10 23.25
CA GLU A 233 3.13 4.37 24.41
C GLU A 233 4.25 3.84 25.29
N MET A 234 5.27 3.20 24.70
CA MET A 234 6.41 2.69 25.46
C MET A 234 7.16 3.80 26.20
N ARG A 235 7.33 4.98 25.57
CA ARG A 235 7.88 6.17 26.23
C ARG A 235 7.08 6.55 27.47
N LEU A 236 5.75 6.59 27.37
CA LEU A 236 4.90 6.93 28.51
C LEU A 236 5.03 5.90 29.64
N MET A 237 5.07 4.61 29.32
CA MET A 237 5.25 3.54 30.31
C MET A 237 6.58 3.69 31.05
N LEU A 238 7.69 3.88 30.32
CA LEU A 238 9.02 4.08 30.91
C LEU A 238 9.08 5.32 31.81
N GLN A 239 8.52 6.44 31.35
CA GLN A 239 8.47 7.68 32.11
C GLN A 239 7.64 7.56 33.39
N SER A 240 6.44 6.97 33.27
CA SER A 240 5.54 6.78 34.41
C SER A 240 6.18 5.89 35.48
N ALA A 241 6.90 4.86 35.03
CA ALA A 241 7.64 3.94 35.89
C ALA A 241 9.00 4.43 36.37
N ARG A 242 9.44 5.62 35.94
CA ARG A 242 10.78 6.16 36.21
C ARG A 242 11.90 5.20 35.81
N ILE A 243 11.66 4.39 34.77
CA ILE A 243 12.65 3.51 34.17
C ILE A 243 13.43 4.34 33.15
N PRO A 244 14.78 4.35 33.17
CA PRO A 244 15.57 5.03 32.17
C PRO A 244 15.21 4.56 30.76
N MET A 245 14.96 5.52 29.87
CA MET A 245 14.60 5.24 28.48
C MET A 245 15.84 4.82 27.67
N PRO A 246 15.77 3.75 26.85
CA PRO A 246 16.84 3.42 25.92
C PRO A 246 17.15 4.60 24.98
N THR A 247 18.44 4.85 24.73
CA THR A 247 18.89 5.96 23.89
C THR A 247 18.46 5.78 22.43
N THR A 248 18.44 4.54 21.94
CA THR A 248 17.90 4.12 20.64
C THR A 248 16.43 4.52 20.49
N LEU A 249 15.58 4.23 21.49
CA LEU A 249 14.15 4.57 21.50
C LEU A 249 13.94 6.07 21.53
N ALA A 250 14.70 6.79 22.37
CA ALA A 250 14.66 8.24 22.41
C ALA A 250 15.00 8.85 21.05
N SER A 251 16.08 8.37 20.44
CA SER A 251 16.55 8.84 19.14
C SER A 251 15.60 8.47 18.00
N ALA A 252 15.00 7.28 18.03
CA ALA A 252 13.98 6.85 17.08
C ALA A 252 12.78 7.79 17.10
N LEU A 253 12.25 8.14 18.27
CA LEU A 253 11.15 9.11 18.39
C LEU A 253 11.51 10.48 17.80
N ASP A 254 12.69 11.00 18.13
CA ASP A 254 13.17 12.31 17.67
C ASP A 254 13.37 12.38 16.15
N ARG A 255 13.71 11.25 15.50
CA ARG A 255 13.87 11.17 14.03
C ARG A 255 12.59 10.82 13.29
N MET A 256 11.79 9.89 13.82
CA MET A 256 10.59 9.39 13.14
C MET A 256 9.42 10.38 13.15
N ALA A 257 9.26 11.18 14.21
CA ALA A 257 8.16 12.13 14.30
C ALA A 257 8.24 13.26 13.25
N PRO A 258 9.40 13.89 12.97
CA PRO A 258 9.56 14.81 11.85
C PRO A 258 9.30 14.19 10.48
N VAL A 259 9.66 12.92 10.28
CA VAL A 259 9.40 12.19 9.03
C VAL A 259 7.90 11.92 8.83
N LEU A 260 7.19 11.45 9.87
CA LEU A 260 5.74 11.26 9.80
C LEU A 260 5.02 12.60 9.50
N ARG A 261 5.50 13.70 10.07
CA ARG A 261 5.00 15.04 9.75
C ARG A 261 5.25 15.39 8.28
N ALA A 262 6.42 15.02 7.74
CA ALA A 262 6.79 15.28 6.35
C ALA A 262 5.92 14.51 5.36
N PHE A 263 5.48 13.29 5.69
CA PHE A 263 4.58 12.49 4.85
C PHE A 263 3.15 13.04 4.72
N ARG A 264 2.83 14.18 5.33
CA ARG A 264 1.47 14.74 5.28
C ARG A 264 1.29 15.72 4.12
N HIS A 265 0.18 15.58 3.42
CA HIS A 265 -0.39 16.63 2.57
C HIS A 265 -0.93 17.80 3.42
N GLY A 266 -1.28 18.91 2.77
CA GLY A 266 -1.76 20.11 3.48
C GLY A 266 -3.13 19.96 4.14
N ASP A 267 -3.93 18.96 3.78
CA ASP A 267 -5.15 18.57 4.50
C ASP A 267 -4.85 17.74 5.78
N GLY A 268 -3.59 17.37 5.98
CA GLY A 268 -3.10 16.62 7.11
C GLY A 268 -3.17 15.11 6.97
N ARG A 269 -3.64 14.57 5.84
CA ARG A 269 -3.61 13.13 5.52
C ARG A 269 -2.21 12.70 5.10
N LEU A 270 -1.90 11.42 5.26
CA LEU A 270 -0.63 10.84 4.80
C LEU A 270 -0.67 10.61 3.30
N ALA A 271 0.48 10.77 2.66
CA ALA A 271 0.71 10.31 1.29
C ALA A 271 0.56 8.79 1.20
N LEU A 272 -0.02 8.29 0.12
CA LEU A 272 -0.51 6.90 0.02
C LEU A 272 0.46 5.97 -0.74
N PHE A 273 1.71 5.97 -0.31
CA PHE A 273 2.74 5.07 -0.85
C PHE A 273 2.82 3.74 -0.09
N ASN A 274 3.20 2.65 -0.78
CA ASN A 274 3.58 1.35 -0.21
C ASN A 274 2.71 0.87 0.97
N GLY A 275 1.56 0.26 0.69
CA GLY A 275 0.73 -0.36 1.72
C GLY A 275 0.10 0.63 2.69
N THR A 276 0.18 1.94 2.42
CA THR A 276 -0.45 2.97 3.27
C THR A 276 -1.94 3.02 2.98
N TRP A 277 -2.73 2.71 3.99
CA TRP A 277 -4.18 2.87 4.01
C TRP A 277 -4.54 4.16 4.77
N PRO A 278 -5.82 4.59 4.75
CA PRO A 278 -6.17 5.90 5.26
C PRO A 278 -6.24 5.94 6.78
N HIS A 279 -5.76 7.05 7.33
CA HIS A 279 -5.76 7.35 8.76
C HIS A 279 -6.36 8.73 9.02
N ASP A 280 -7.07 8.87 10.14
CA ASP A 280 -7.63 10.15 10.56
C ASP A 280 -6.53 11.19 10.83
N PRO A 281 -6.56 12.37 10.14
CA PRO A 281 -5.63 13.47 10.39
C PRO A 281 -5.54 13.91 11.84
N ALA A 282 -6.63 13.85 12.61
CA ALA A 282 -6.60 14.21 14.03
C ALA A 282 -5.80 13.19 14.85
N LEU A 283 -5.97 11.89 14.58
CA LEU A 283 -5.17 10.83 15.19
C LEU A 283 -3.69 10.94 14.80
N ILE A 284 -3.36 11.25 13.54
CA ILE A 284 -1.97 11.47 13.10
C ILE A 284 -1.33 12.61 13.89
N ASN A 285 -2.02 13.75 14.01
CA ASN A 285 -1.56 14.89 14.81
C ASN A 285 -1.34 14.50 16.28
N LEU A 286 -2.28 13.76 16.87
CA LEU A 286 -2.18 13.30 18.25
C LEU A 286 -0.96 12.40 18.44
N ILE A 287 -0.72 11.44 17.53
CA ILE A 287 0.46 10.55 17.61
C ILE A 287 1.75 11.35 17.53
N ILE A 288 1.88 12.30 16.59
CA ILE A 288 3.06 13.17 16.49
C ILE A 288 3.28 13.96 17.79
N ALA A 289 2.21 14.58 18.32
CA ALA A 289 2.28 15.35 19.56
C ALA A 289 2.64 14.51 20.78
N ARG A 290 2.20 13.24 20.83
CA ARG A 290 2.58 12.29 21.88
C ARG A 290 3.98 11.72 21.67
N ALA A 291 4.45 11.56 20.45
CA ALA A 291 5.81 11.07 20.19
C ALA A 291 6.87 12.13 20.52
N MET A 292 6.62 13.37 20.09
CA MET A 292 7.55 14.49 20.24
C MET A 292 6.84 15.74 20.81
N PRO A 293 6.57 15.79 22.13
CA PRO A 293 5.78 16.86 22.74
C PRO A 293 6.38 18.27 22.63
N ARG A 294 7.70 18.38 22.41
CA ARG A 294 8.45 19.64 22.35
C ARG A 294 9.09 19.88 20.98
N GLY A 295 8.44 19.44 19.90
CA GLY A 295 8.96 19.62 18.55
C GLY A 295 7.88 19.88 17.50
N ASN A 296 8.11 20.89 16.67
CA ASN A 296 7.31 21.15 15.47
C ASN A 296 8.21 21.16 14.22
N ILE A 297 9.13 20.20 14.18
CA ILE A 297 10.15 20.11 13.14
C ILE A 297 9.63 19.20 12.02
N LEU A 298 9.85 19.64 10.78
CA LEU A 298 9.67 18.83 9.57
C LEU A 298 11.01 18.19 9.20
N ALA A 299 11.01 16.93 8.78
CA ALA A 299 12.23 16.32 8.24
C ALA A 299 12.73 17.10 7.02
N ARG A 300 14.05 17.35 6.96
CA ARG A 300 14.66 18.14 5.86
C ARG A 300 14.73 17.36 4.55
N ASN A 301 14.99 16.07 4.63
CA ASN A 301 14.98 15.12 3.51
C ASN A 301 14.67 13.71 4.05
N MET A 302 14.38 12.78 3.14
CA MET A 302 14.08 11.38 3.41
C MET A 302 14.92 10.49 2.48
N ARG A 303 16.24 10.73 2.48
CA ARG A 303 17.17 10.14 1.51
C ARG A 303 17.34 8.62 1.69
N ASP A 304 17.39 8.14 2.94
CA ASP A 304 17.51 6.71 3.24
C ASP A 304 16.17 5.99 3.02
N GLY A 305 15.06 6.65 3.35
CA GLY A 305 13.70 6.18 3.03
C GLY A 305 13.38 6.18 1.54
N ARG A 306 14.20 6.88 0.74
CA ARG A 306 14.06 7.06 -0.72
C ARG A 306 12.72 7.70 -1.10
N PHE A 307 12.42 8.83 -0.45
CA PHE A 307 11.30 9.69 -0.80
C PHE A 307 11.79 11.13 -1.04
N VAL A 308 11.20 11.77 -2.03
CA VAL A 308 11.37 13.21 -2.26
C VAL A 308 10.09 13.92 -1.91
N ARG A 309 10.21 14.99 -1.11
CA ARG A 309 9.14 15.94 -0.83
C ARG A 309 9.59 17.32 -1.30
N ALA A 310 9.17 17.72 -2.50
CA ALA A 310 9.41 19.06 -3.03
C ALA A 310 8.26 19.98 -2.59
N THR A 311 8.59 21.23 -2.26
CA THR A 311 7.59 22.22 -1.82
C THR A 311 7.95 23.59 -2.37
N SER A 312 7.05 24.13 -3.18
CA SER A 312 7.18 25.43 -3.82
C SER A 312 5.85 26.16 -3.67
N GLY A 313 5.85 27.38 -3.13
CA GLY A 313 4.62 28.09 -2.78
C GLY A 313 3.71 27.28 -1.84
N ASN A 314 2.46 27.06 -2.24
CA ASN A 314 1.49 26.19 -1.56
C ASN A 314 1.45 24.75 -2.13
N THR A 315 2.26 24.45 -3.14
CA THR A 315 2.30 23.15 -3.82
C THR A 315 3.29 22.20 -3.16
N VAL A 316 2.85 20.97 -2.93
CA VAL A 316 3.66 19.86 -2.43
C VAL A 316 3.62 18.72 -3.43
N LEU A 317 4.81 18.30 -3.87
CA LEU A 317 5.01 17.13 -4.71
C LEU A 317 5.75 16.06 -3.89
N PHE A 318 5.14 14.89 -3.77
CA PHE A 318 5.79 13.68 -3.27
C PHE A 318 6.19 12.78 -4.42
N VAL A 319 7.35 12.13 -4.29
CA VAL A 319 7.84 11.14 -5.25
C VAL A 319 8.44 9.95 -4.51
N ASP A 320 8.01 8.74 -4.88
CA ASP A 320 8.67 7.50 -4.47
C ASP A 320 9.94 7.32 -5.30
N ALA A 321 11.11 7.47 -4.66
CA ALA A 321 12.41 7.44 -5.34
C ALA A 321 13.20 6.15 -5.09
N GLY A 322 12.51 5.03 -4.81
CA GLY A 322 13.19 3.77 -4.46
C GLY A 322 12.54 2.53 -5.06
N GLY A 323 13.38 1.51 -5.29
CA GLY A 323 12.91 0.16 -5.58
C GLY A 323 12.35 -0.53 -4.34
N PRO A 324 11.80 -1.74 -4.46
CA PRO A 324 11.14 -2.41 -3.33
C PRO A 324 12.05 -2.53 -2.09
N PRO A 325 11.50 -2.45 -0.87
CA PRO A 325 12.24 -2.62 0.38
C PRO A 325 13.10 -3.90 0.43
N PRO A 326 14.13 -3.93 1.30
CA PRO A 326 14.90 -5.15 1.52
C PRO A 326 14.02 -6.29 2.04
N LYS A 327 14.47 -7.53 1.84
CA LYS A 327 13.77 -8.73 2.32
C LYS A 327 13.47 -8.63 3.82
N GLY A 328 12.23 -8.93 4.21
CA GLY A 328 11.75 -8.82 5.59
C GLY A 328 11.01 -7.50 5.87
N PHE A 329 11.12 -6.51 4.99
CA PHE A 329 10.42 -5.22 5.04
C PHE A 329 9.50 -4.99 3.84
N ASP A 330 9.38 -5.97 2.95
CA ASP A 330 8.75 -5.87 1.64
C ASP A 330 7.29 -6.36 1.59
N ALA A 331 6.72 -6.75 2.73
CA ALA A 331 5.33 -7.17 2.84
C ALA A 331 4.32 -6.08 2.43
N LEU A 332 4.68 -4.81 2.63
CA LEU A 332 3.86 -3.64 2.25
C LEU A 332 4.34 -2.97 0.95
N ALA A 333 5.32 -3.56 0.25
CA ALA A 333 5.85 -2.97 -0.98
C ALA A 333 4.79 -2.94 -2.07
N HIS A 334 4.72 -1.89 -2.87
CA HIS A 334 3.89 -1.84 -4.07
C HIS A 334 4.75 -1.75 -5.34
N GLY A 335 4.14 -2.00 -6.50
CA GLY A 335 4.71 -1.82 -7.83
C GLY A 335 4.76 -0.37 -8.30
N GLY A 336 4.35 0.59 -7.46
CA GLY A 336 4.35 2.02 -7.75
C GLY A 336 5.71 2.73 -7.59
N LEU A 337 6.84 2.07 -7.88
CA LEU A 337 8.16 2.73 -7.86
C LEU A 337 8.17 3.92 -8.83
N MET A 338 8.78 5.05 -8.46
CA MET A 338 8.76 6.30 -9.25
C MET A 338 7.38 6.99 -9.37
N SER A 339 6.36 6.53 -8.64
CA SER A 339 5.06 7.21 -8.57
C SER A 339 5.13 8.54 -7.83
N MET A 340 4.08 9.36 -7.99
CA MET A 340 3.99 10.69 -7.39
C MET A 340 2.61 11.01 -6.83
N GLU A 341 2.56 11.95 -5.90
CA GLU A 341 1.33 12.60 -5.43
C GLU A 341 1.53 14.12 -5.41
N LEU A 342 0.51 14.88 -5.81
CA LEU A 342 0.52 16.33 -5.94
C LEU A 342 -0.64 16.93 -5.16
N SER A 343 -0.35 17.94 -4.34
CA SER A 343 -1.37 18.76 -3.69
C SER A 343 -1.03 20.23 -3.74
N SER A 344 -2.03 21.09 -3.75
CA SER A 344 -1.91 22.53 -3.60
C SER A 344 -2.77 23.02 -2.44
N GLY A 345 -2.16 23.70 -1.47
CA GLY A 345 -2.81 24.05 -0.22
C GLY A 345 -3.39 22.82 0.47
N ARG A 346 -4.72 22.78 0.63
CA ARG A 346 -5.44 21.63 1.22
C ARG A 346 -6.03 20.68 0.17
N SER A 347 -5.93 21.02 -1.11
CA SER A 347 -6.49 20.22 -2.20
C SER A 347 -5.46 19.21 -2.67
N GLN A 348 -5.72 17.91 -2.48
CA GLN A 348 -5.00 16.87 -3.21
C GLN A 348 -5.51 16.85 -4.65
N ILE A 349 -4.60 16.77 -5.61
CA ILE A 349 -4.90 16.84 -7.05
C ILE A 349 -4.62 15.47 -7.67
N ILE A 350 -3.34 15.08 -7.68
CA ILE A 350 -2.88 13.77 -8.16
C ILE A 350 -2.55 12.90 -6.96
N VAL A 351 -3.07 11.68 -6.93
CA VAL A 351 -2.92 10.73 -5.82
C VAL A 351 -2.47 9.36 -6.33
N ASN A 352 -2.11 8.46 -5.43
CA ASN A 352 -2.20 7.02 -5.69
C ASN A 352 -3.55 6.49 -5.19
N CYS A 353 -3.94 5.29 -5.63
CA CYS A 353 -5.19 4.68 -5.18
C CYS A 353 -5.16 4.36 -3.67
N GLY A 354 -3.99 4.10 -3.10
CA GLY A 354 -3.79 3.69 -1.71
C GLY A 354 -3.78 2.18 -1.54
N ALA A 355 -4.00 1.69 -0.32
CA ALA A 355 -3.94 0.27 0.01
C ALA A 355 -5.17 -0.20 0.78
N SER A 356 -5.45 -1.50 0.69
CA SER A 356 -6.56 -2.16 1.39
C SER A 356 -6.19 -3.59 1.74
N PRO A 357 -6.57 -4.08 2.94
CA PRO A 357 -6.47 -5.50 3.29
C PRO A 357 -7.67 -6.32 2.78
N ARG A 358 -8.66 -5.71 2.13
CA ARG A 358 -9.85 -6.41 1.63
C ARG A 358 -9.46 -7.44 0.56
N PRO A 359 -10.02 -8.67 0.58
CA PRO A 359 -9.74 -9.69 -0.43
C PRO A 359 -9.93 -9.17 -1.87
N GLY A 360 -9.05 -9.56 -2.79
CA GLY A 360 -9.04 -9.12 -4.20
C GLY A 360 -8.55 -7.69 -4.43
N TRP A 361 -8.72 -6.78 -3.47
CA TRP A 361 -8.19 -5.42 -3.55
C TRP A 361 -6.72 -5.32 -3.16
N HIS A 362 -6.26 -6.20 -2.28
CA HIS A 362 -4.86 -6.17 -1.84
C HIS A 362 -3.89 -6.33 -3.02
N GLU A 363 -4.07 -7.34 -3.88
CA GLU A 363 -3.19 -7.52 -5.05
C GLU A 363 -3.38 -6.42 -6.09
N ALA A 364 -4.62 -6.04 -6.38
CA ALA A 364 -4.93 -5.04 -7.41
C ALA A 364 -4.32 -3.66 -7.09
N LEU A 365 -4.41 -3.22 -5.83
CA LEU A 365 -3.84 -1.95 -5.38
C LEU A 365 -2.32 -1.98 -5.28
N ARG A 366 -1.72 -3.17 -5.26
CA ARG A 366 -0.27 -3.37 -5.19
C ARG A 366 0.40 -3.20 -6.55
N ASP A 367 -0.35 -3.29 -7.64
CA ASP A 367 0.20 -3.24 -8.99
C ASP A 367 0.29 -1.80 -9.55
N ALA A 368 1.17 -1.58 -10.53
CA ALA A 368 1.47 -0.28 -11.12
C ALA A 368 0.23 0.50 -11.63
N PRO A 369 -0.83 -0.13 -12.19
CA PRO A 369 -2.02 0.60 -12.62
C PRO A 369 -2.80 1.31 -11.51
N ALA A 370 -2.52 1.02 -10.24
CA ALA A 370 -3.10 1.71 -9.08
C ALA A 370 -2.28 2.95 -8.64
N HIS A 371 -1.23 3.30 -9.37
CA HIS A 371 -0.29 4.35 -9.05
C HIS A 371 -0.14 5.36 -10.19
N SER A 372 0.20 6.61 -9.83
CA SER A 372 0.43 7.68 -10.81
C SER A 372 1.83 7.56 -11.46
N VAL A 373 1.98 6.54 -12.31
CA VAL A 373 3.25 6.08 -12.90
C VAL A 373 3.04 5.47 -14.30
N LEU A 374 4.13 5.33 -15.06
CA LEU A 374 4.16 4.55 -16.31
C LEU A 374 4.10 3.06 -16.00
N SER A 375 3.25 2.34 -16.72
CA SER A 375 3.07 0.89 -16.62
C SER A 375 3.10 0.23 -18.00
N ILE A 376 3.60 -1.01 -18.07
CA ILE A 376 3.53 -1.85 -19.26
C ILE A 376 2.58 -3.01 -18.95
N PRO A 377 1.42 -3.14 -19.62
CA PRO A 377 0.43 -4.18 -19.31
C PRO A 377 0.98 -5.61 -19.29
N ALA A 378 1.94 -5.90 -20.18
CA ALA A 378 2.56 -7.21 -20.29
C ALA A 378 3.73 -7.45 -19.32
N CYS A 379 4.15 -6.45 -18.54
CA CYS A 379 5.33 -6.53 -17.68
C CYS A 379 5.14 -5.67 -16.43
N PRO A 380 4.70 -6.25 -15.29
CA PRO A 380 4.62 -5.51 -14.05
C PRO A 380 6.04 -5.13 -13.59
N PRO A 381 6.23 -3.93 -13.01
CA PRO A 381 7.56 -3.46 -12.62
C PRO A 381 8.15 -4.23 -11.43
N VAL A 382 7.30 -4.91 -10.65
CA VAL A 382 7.69 -5.73 -9.50
C VAL A 382 6.97 -7.07 -9.59
N LEU A 383 7.71 -8.16 -9.37
CA LEU A 383 7.16 -9.51 -9.33
C LEU A 383 7.00 -9.99 -7.88
N TRP A 384 5.91 -10.71 -7.62
CA TRP A 384 5.53 -11.19 -6.29
C TRP A 384 5.63 -12.71 -6.22
N ARG A 385 6.13 -13.22 -5.10
CA ARG A 385 6.06 -14.65 -4.78
C ARG A 385 4.67 -15.01 -4.25
N ARG A 386 4.37 -16.32 -4.19
CA ARG A 386 3.12 -16.85 -3.62
C ARG A 386 2.90 -16.47 -2.15
N ASP A 387 3.98 -16.23 -1.40
CA ASP A 387 3.91 -15.78 -0.01
C ASP A 387 3.74 -14.26 0.14
N GLY A 388 3.57 -13.54 -0.98
CA GLY A 388 3.43 -12.09 -1.02
C GLY A 388 4.74 -11.31 -0.89
N SER A 389 5.90 -11.97 -0.76
CA SER A 389 7.20 -11.28 -0.77
C SER A 389 7.62 -10.85 -2.18
N VAL A 390 8.53 -9.87 -2.27
CA VAL A 390 9.06 -9.42 -3.57
C VAL A 390 10.02 -10.47 -4.11
N ASP A 391 9.77 -10.91 -5.35
CA ASP A 391 10.64 -11.84 -6.06
C ASP A 391 11.88 -11.14 -6.60
N VAL A 392 11.68 -10.22 -7.56
CA VAL A 392 12.71 -9.42 -8.21
C VAL A 392 12.63 -7.98 -7.70
N ARG A 393 13.78 -7.42 -7.33
CA ARG A 393 13.90 -6.05 -6.81
C ARG A 393 14.62 -5.18 -7.84
N PRO A 394 13.89 -4.48 -8.72
CA PRO A 394 14.51 -3.51 -9.62
C PRO A 394 15.17 -2.40 -8.82
N ASP A 395 16.25 -1.84 -9.35
CA ASP A 395 16.90 -0.69 -8.74
C ASP A 395 16.23 0.61 -9.18
N VAL A 396 16.32 1.63 -8.34
CA VAL A 396 15.91 3.00 -8.68
C VAL A 396 17.05 3.93 -8.30
N THR A 397 17.63 4.53 -9.32
CA THR A 397 18.57 5.65 -9.18
C THR A 397 17.80 6.95 -9.24
N TRP A 398 18.24 7.94 -8.47
CA TRP A 398 17.57 9.24 -8.45
C TRP A 398 18.52 10.36 -8.04
N GLU A 399 18.18 11.57 -8.49
CA GLU A 399 18.81 12.81 -8.12
C GLU A 399 17.74 13.88 -7.89
N HIS A 400 17.89 14.67 -6.83
CA HIS A 400 17.07 15.84 -6.57
C HIS A 400 17.99 17.04 -6.44
N SER A 401 17.89 17.96 -7.39
CA SER A 401 18.60 19.24 -7.38
C SER A 401 17.61 20.39 -7.19
N VAL A 402 18.07 21.45 -6.52
CA VAL A 402 17.31 22.68 -6.31
C VAL A 402 18.13 23.83 -6.87
N SER A 403 17.56 24.58 -7.82
CA SER A 403 18.19 25.74 -8.45
C SER A 403 17.36 26.98 -8.16
N GLY A 404 17.84 27.84 -7.26
CA GLY A 404 17.02 28.92 -6.71
C GLY A 404 15.87 28.34 -5.88
N LEU A 405 14.63 28.47 -6.39
CA LEU A 405 13.42 27.86 -5.81
C LEU A 405 12.89 26.69 -6.66
N ASP A 406 13.44 26.47 -7.85
CA ASP A 406 13.01 25.41 -8.74
C ASP A 406 13.55 24.06 -8.29
N HIS A 407 12.72 23.02 -8.38
CA HIS A 407 13.10 21.64 -8.10
C HIS A 407 13.22 20.84 -9.41
N MET A 408 14.31 20.11 -9.56
CA MET A 408 14.49 19.10 -10.61
C MET A 408 14.72 17.74 -9.96
N ILE A 409 13.89 16.76 -10.31
CA ILE A 409 13.95 15.40 -9.81
C ILE A 409 14.09 14.46 -11.00
N GLU A 410 15.16 13.69 -11.02
CA GLU A 410 15.46 12.74 -12.10
C GLU A 410 15.53 11.34 -11.51
N LEU A 411 14.79 10.40 -12.09
CA LEU A 411 14.67 9.03 -11.62
C LEU A 411 14.89 8.06 -12.80
N ALA A 412 15.51 6.91 -12.52
CA ALA A 412 15.67 5.85 -13.50
C ALA A 412 15.61 4.46 -12.85
N SER A 413 14.97 3.51 -13.52
CA SER A 413 14.86 2.11 -13.09
C SER A 413 15.06 1.13 -14.24
N ASP A 414 15.46 -0.09 -13.91
CA ASP A 414 15.61 -1.24 -14.82
C ASP A 414 14.41 -2.21 -14.77
N CYS A 415 13.29 -1.81 -14.15
CA CYS A 415 12.13 -2.67 -13.93
C CYS A 415 11.54 -3.33 -15.19
N TYR A 416 11.67 -2.71 -16.36
CA TYR A 416 11.16 -3.25 -17.64
C TYR A 416 12.23 -3.94 -18.50
N ARG A 417 13.39 -4.26 -17.93
CA ARG A 417 14.43 -5.06 -18.61
C ARG A 417 13.92 -6.39 -19.22
N PRO A 418 12.99 -7.13 -18.60
CA PRO A 418 12.46 -8.37 -19.17
C PRO A 418 11.80 -8.21 -20.56
N VAL A 419 11.28 -7.01 -20.88
CA VAL A 419 10.68 -6.70 -22.19
C VAL A 419 11.60 -5.86 -23.08
N GLY A 420 12.91 -5.91 -22.86
CA GLY A 420 13.90 -5.27 -23.73
C GLY A 420 14.06 -3.75 -23.53
N CYS A 421 13.47 -3.19 -22.47
CA CYS A 421 13.69 -1.80 -22.09
C CYS A 421 14.94 -1.69 -21.21
N GLY A 422 15.98 -1.01 -21.69
CA GLY A 422 17.23 -0.81 -20.94
C GLY A 422 17.05 0.07 -19.70
N SER A 423 16.15 1.07 -19.77
CA SER A 423 15.79 1.89 -18.62
C SER A 423 14.43 2.56 -18.81
N TYR A 424 13.66 2.67 -17.72
CA TYR A 424 12.56 3.62 -17.58
C TYR A 424 13.08 4.84 -16.83
N ARG A 425 12.96 6.02 -17.45
CA ARG A 425 13.37 7.31 -16.87
C ARG A 425 12.17 8.23 -16.66
N ARG A 426 12.14 8.89 -15.52
CA ARG A 426 11.18 9.95 -15.18
C ARG A 426 11.94 11.20 -14.76
N ARG A 427 11.62 12.34 -15.38
CA ARG A 427 12.16 13.66 -15.01
C ARG A 427 10.99 14.54 -14.60
N LEU A 428 11.10 15.24 -13.48
CA LEU A 428 10.07 16.12 -12.93
C LEU A 428 10.68 17.48 -12.62
N PHE A 429 10.04 18.54 -13.10
CA PHE A 429 10.41 19.92 -12.80
C PHE A 429 9.23 20.61 -12.12
N LEU A 430 9.44 21.13 -10.90
CA LEU A 430 8.48 21.96 -10.20
C LEU A 430 9.04 23.38 -10.10
N SER A 431 8.31 24.36 -10.64
CA SER A 431 8.69 25.76 -10.59
C SER A 431 8.73 26.30 -9.15
N GLY A 432 9.52 27.33 -8.91
CA GLY A 432 9.68 27.97 -7.60
C GLY A 432 8.41 28.59 -7.03
N GLU A 433 7.49 29.03 -7.90
CA GLU A 433 6.16 29.52 -7.51
C GLU A 433 5.19 28.38 -7.17
N GLY A 434 5.54 27.14 -7.55
CA GLY A 434 4.69 25.96 -7.38
C GLY A 434 3.48 25.91 -8.31
N SER A 435 3.39 26.80 -9.30
CA SER A 435 2.30 26.88 -10.26
C SER A 435 2.51 26.03 -11.52
N ASP A 436 3.70 25.45 -11.73
CA ASP A 436 4.02 24.70 -12.94
C ASP A 436 4.81 23.44 -12.59
N LEU A 437 4.20 22.28 -12.81
CA LEU A 437 4.82 20.97 -12.70
C LEU A 437 4.91 20.34 -14.08
N ARG A 438 6.12 20.07 -14.56
CA ARG A 438 6.37 19.40 -15.84
C ARG A 438 6.99 18.04 -15.60
N GLY A 439 6.71 17.10 -16.49
CA GLY A 439 7.33 15.78 -16.46
C GLY A 439 7.64 15.21 -17.84
N GLU A 440 8.62 14.31 -17.86
CA GLU A 440 8.95 13.45 -18.98
C GLU A 440 9.10 12.01 -18.49
N ASP A 441 8.30 11.10 -19.04
CA ASP A 441 8.37 9.66 -18.84
C ASP A 441 8.88 9.01 -20.12
N ARG A 442 10.01 8.29 -20.05
CA ARG A 442 10.72 7.75 -21.22
C ARG A 442 11.16 6.31 -21.02
N LEU A 443 10.98 5.48 -22.05
CA LEU A 443 11.56 4.15 -22.16
C LEU A 443 12.76 4.18 -23.12
N ASP A 444 13.93 3.77 -22.64
CA ASP A 444 15.08 3.54 -23.50
C ASP A 444 15.08 2.11 -24.01
N THR A 445 14.75 1.94 -25.29
CA THR A 445 14.68 0.64 -25.97
C THR A 445 15.70 0.58 -27.11
N ALA A 446 16.23 -0.62 -27.37
CA ALA A 446 17.10 -0.85 -28.53
C ALA A 446 16.30 -0.99 -29.86
N GLY A 447 14.99 -1.24 -29.77
CA GLY A 447 14.06 -1.34 -30.90
C GLY A 447 12.77 -0.54 -30.65
N ALA A 448 11.68 -0.93 -31.31
CA ALA A 448 10.37 -0.32 -31.09
C ALA A 448 9.97 -0.41 -29.60
N PRO A 449 9.53 0.69 -28.96
CA PRO A 449 9.10 0.63 -27.58
C PRO A 449 7.84 -0.22 -27.45
N PRO A 450 7.69 -0.99 -26.34
CA PRO A 450 6.45 -1.69 -26.06
C PRO A 450 5.31 -0.69 -25.85
N GLU A 451 4.07 -1.14 -25.99
CA GLU A 451 2.92 -0.35 -25.57
C GLU A 451 2.99 -0.09 -24.06
N PHE A 452 2.89 1.18 -23.68
CA PHE A 452 2.91 1.60 -22.29
C PHE A 452 1.82 2.63 -22.04
N VAL A 453 1.41 2.72 -20.77
CA VAL A 453 0.35 3.61 -20.33
C VAL A 453 0.83 4.39 -19.11
N LEU A 454 0.75 5.71 -19.18
CA LEU A 454 1.00 6.62 -18.07
C LEU A 454 -0.32 7.04 -17.44
N ARG A 455 -0.44 6.88 -16.12
CA ARG A 455 -1.65 7.22 -15.36
C ARG A 455 -1.40 8.35 -14.38
N PHE A 456 -2.42 9.19 -14.17
CA PHE A 456 -2.52 10.13 -13.08
C PHE A 456 -3.89 10.02 -12.42
N HIS A 457 -3.95 9.42 -11.24
CA HIS A 457 -5.22 9.28 -10.51
C HIS A 457 -5.60 10.60 -9.88
N LEU A 458 -6.86 11.01 -10.04
CA LEU A 458 -7.37 12.25 -9.48
C LEU A 458 -8.00 11.99 -8.12
N HIS A 459 -7.74 12.87 -7.16
CA HIS A 459 -8.46 12.83 -5.88
C HIS A 459 -9.97 13.04 -6.12
N PRO A 460 -10.89 12.35 -5.40
CA PRO A 460 -12.33 12.43 -5.67
C PRO A 460 -12.97 13.81 -5.55
N SER A 461 -12.27 14.79 -4.96
CA SER A 461 -12.74 16.18 -4.90
C SER A 461 -12.42 17.00 -6.17
N VAL A 462 -11.57 16.48 -7.06
CA VAL A 462 -11.19 17.16 -8.30
C VAL A 462 -12.31 16.99 -9.32
N ARG A 463 -12.77 18.09 -9.90
CA ARG A 463 -13.70 18.04 -11.04
C ARG A 463 -12.94 18.22 -12.33
N VAL A 464 -13.28 17.43 -13.32
CA VAL A 464 -12.64 17.44 -14.63
C VAL A 464 -13.54 18.12 -15.64
N GLU A 465 -12.94 18.98 -16.45
CA GLU A 465 -13.56 19.62 -17.60
C GLU A 465 -12.66 19.43 -18.81
N LEU A 466 -13.23 18.95 -19.92
CA LEU A 466 -12.50 18.70 -21.16
C LEU A 466 -12.69 19.90 -22.09
N GLU A 467 -11.58 20.50 -22.53
CA GLU A 467 -11.54 21.43 -23.66
C GLU A 467 -10.93 20.75 -24.89
N GLU A 468 -10.89 21.43 -26.03
CA GLU A 468 -10.48 20.82 -27.31
C GLU A 468 -9.08 20.16 -27.25
N THR A 469 -8.13 20.75 -26.51
CA THR A 469 -6.75 20.23 -26.40
C THR A 469 -6.27 20.05 -24.96
N ASP A 470 -7.02 20.58 -24.00
CA ASP A 470 -6.59 20.77 -22.62
C ASP A 470 -7.57 20.05 -21.68
N ILE A 471 -7.05 19.52 -20.57
CA ILE A 471 -7.87 18.95 -19.48
C ILE A 471 -7.78 19.91 -18.29
N LEU A 472 -8.90 20.50 -17.90
CA LEU A 472 -8.97 21.39 -16.74
C LEU A 472 -9.38 20.60 -15.49
N LEU A 473 -8.66 20.83 -14.40
CA LEU A 473 -8.82 20.18 -13.11
C LEU A 473 -9.15 21.25 -12.06
N HIS A 474 -10.40 21.26 -11.60
CA HIS A 474 -10.86 22.17 -10.56
C HIS A 474 -10.60 21.55 -9.19
N ALA A 475 -9.66 22.12 -8.42
CA ALA A 475 -9.15 21.58 -7.16
C ALA A 475 -9.31 22.59 -6.01
N GLY A 476 -10.51 22.65 -5.43
CA GLY A 476 -10.86 23.71 -4.48
C GLY A 476 -11.11 25.01 -5.23
N ASP A 477 -10.41 26.08 -4.85
CA ASP A 477 -10.52 27.38 -5.50
C ASP A 477 -9.50 27.58 -6.64
N GLU A 478 -8.70 26.56 -6.95
CA GLU A 478 -7.68 26.61 -8.00
C GLU A 478 -8.09 25.78 -9.22
N VAL A 479 -7.75 26.26 -10.41
CA VAL A 479 -7.88 25.50 -11.66
C VAL A 479 -6.49 25.14 -12.18
N TRP A 480 -6.29 23.86 -12.45
CA TRP A 480 -5.05 23.33 -13.00
C TRP A 480 -5.30 22.81 -14.40
N ARG A 481 -4.47 23.24 -15.35
CA ARG A 481 -4.51 22.73 -16.72
C ARG A 481 -3.49 21.62 -16.89
N PHE A 482 -3.95 20.48 -17.42
CA PHE A 482 -3.10 19.39 -17.89
C PHE A 482 -2.96 19.41 -19.42
N ARG A 483 -1.73 19.21 -19.89
CA ARG A 483 -1.38 18.98 -21.31
C ARG A 483 -0.34 17.89 -21.45
N SER A 484 -0.36 17.15 -22.55
CA SER A 484 0.72 16.23 -22.92
C SER A 484 0.93 16.18 -24.43
N ASN A 485 2.06 15.61 -24.86
CA ASN A 485 2.32 15.27 -26.26
C ASN A 485 1.83 13.86 -26.66
N GLY A 486 1.19 13.14 -25.73
CA GLY A 486 0.57 11.84 -25.97
C GLY A 486 -0.94 11.96 -26.12
N TYR A 487 -1.59 10.86 -26.50
CA TYR A 487 -3.04 10.80 -26.54
C TYR A 487 -3.59 10.69 -25.11
N SER A 488 -4.34 11.70 -24.69
CA SER A 488 -4.83 11.84 -23.31
C SER A 488 -6.34 11.57 -23.25
N THR A 489 -6.76 10.77 -22.28
CA THR A 489 -8.17 10.39 -22.06
C THR A 489 -8.50 10.43 -20.56
N ILE A 490 -9.78 10.58 -20.23
CA ILE A 490 -10.28 10.43 -18.87
C ILE A 490 -10.92 9.04 -18.75
N GLU A 491 -10.43 8.26 -17.80
CA GLU A 491 -10.94 6.91 -17.52
C GLU A 491 -11.39 6.83 -16.05
N ASP A 492 -12.23 5.83 -15.74
CA ASP A 492 -12.68 5.56 -14.39
C ASP A 492 -11.53 5.08 -13.50
N SER A 493 -11.62 5.41 -12.22
CA SER A 493 -10.66 4.99 -11.20
C SER A 493 -11.32 4.83 -9.84
N ILE A 494 -10.53 4.43 -8.84
CA ILE A 494 -11.00 4.22 -7.47
C ILE A 494 -9.98 4.72 -6.46
N TYR A 495 -10.47 5.33 -5.39
CA TYR A 495 -9.65 5.90 -4.34
C TYR A 495 -9.93 5.23 -2.99
N PHE A 496 -8.88 4.66 -2.40
CA PHE A 496 -8.84 4.03 -1.08
C PHE A 496 -8.21 4.93 -0.01
N GLY A 497 -8.14 6.25 -0.24
CA GLY A 497 -7.69 7.22 0.77
C GLY A 497 -8.76 7.65 1.79
N PHE A 498 -9.92 7.01 1.76
CA PHE A 498 -10.99 7.17 2.76
C PHE A 498 -11.37 5.83 3.39
N LYS A 499 -12.14 5.88 4.49
CA LYS A 499 -12.61 4.67 5.20
C LYS A 499 -13.26 3.67 4.23
N ASP A 500 -14.06 4.18 3.31
CA ASP A 500 -14.69 3.41 2.25
C ASP A 500 -14.12 3.80 0.89
N PRO A 501 -13.98 2.85 -0.05
CA PRO A 501 -13.51 3.15 -1.39
C PRO A 501 -14.48 4.06 -2.13
N ILE A 502 -13.97 5.06 -2.83
CA ILE A 502 -14.79 6.03 -3.57
C ILE A 502 -14.41 5.99 -5.06
N PRO A 503 -15.37 5.88 -5.99
CA PRO A 503 -15.11 6.06 -7.42
C PRO A 503 -14.54 7.45 -7.70
N THR A 504 -13.60 7.53 -8.64
CA THR A 504 -12.98 8.77 -9.08
C THR A 504 -12.58 8.64 -10.56
N GLN A 505 -11.84 9.61 -11.07
CA GLN A 505 -11.34 9.62 -12.44
C GLN A 505 -9.81 9.60 -12.45
N GLN A 506 -9.24 9.24 -13.59
CA GLN A 506 -7.81 9.32 -13.85
C GLN A 506 -7.56 9.88 -15.25
N ILE A 507 -6.44 10.57 -15.42
CA ILE A 507 -5.91 10.91 -16.74
C ILE A 507 -5.05 9.75 -17.20
N VAL A 508 -5.37 9.20 -18.36
CA VAL A 508 -4.60 8.14 -19.01
C VAL A 508 -3.97 8.68 -20.27
N VAL A 509 -2.63 8.58 -20.34
CA VAL A 509 -1.83 9.07 -21.46
C VAL A 509 -1.15 7.90 -22.14
N ARG A 510 -1.40 7.78 -23.45
CA ARG A 510 -0.77 6.78 -24.34
C ARG A 510 0.24 7.48 -25.25
N PRO A 511 1.35 6.82 -25.62
CA PRO A 511 2.33 7.41 -26.54
C PRO A 511 1.68 7.70 -27.90
N ALA A 512 2.10 8.80 -28.52
CA ALA A 512 1.68 9.12 -29.88
C ALA A 512 2.30 8.13 -30.88
N GLU A 513 1.59 7.85 -31.97
CA GLU A 513 2.15 7.14 -33.12
C GLU A 513 3.10 8.07 -33.89
N VAL A 514 4.29 7.57 -34.19
CA VAL A 514 5.31 8.25 -34.99
C VAL A 514 5.26 7.67 -36.39
N GLN A 515 5.03 8.53 -37.39
CA GLN A 515 5.17 8.12 -38.78
C GLN A 515 6.62 7.72 -39.05
N SER A 516 6.84 6.51 -39.57
CA SER A 516 8.16 6.07 -39.99
C SER A 516 8.63 6.95 -41.15
N VAL A 517 9.58 7.86 -40.90
CA VAL A 517 10.26 8.55 -41.99
C VAL A 517 11.16 7.53 -42.66
N VAL A 518 10.66 6.89 -43.71
CA VAL A 518 11.51 6.16 -44.64
C VAL A 518 12.36 7.23 -45.34
N PRO A 519 13.70 7.18 -45.25
CA PRO A 519 14.51 8.14 -45.98
C PRO A 519 14.28 7.90 -47.47
N THR A 520 13.57 8.82 -48.12
CA THR A 520 13.56 8.90 -49.58
C THR A 520 15.00 9.13 -50.01
N VAL A 521 15.59 8.10 -50.61
CA VAL A 521 16.84 8.27 -51.34
C VAL A 521 16.51 9.14 -52.54
N ASP A 522 16.84 10.42 -52.45
CA ASP A 522 16.78 11.33 -53.59
C ASP A 522 17.71 10.79 -54.68
N VAL A 523 17.12 10.15 -55.69
CA VAL A 523 17.82 9.86 -56.93
C VAL A 523 18.11 11.21 -57.59
N VAL A 524 19.37 11.62 -57.52
CA VAL A 524 19.90 12.80 -58.21
C VAL A 524 19.64 12.66 -59.71
N SER A 525 18.61 13.33 -60.21
CA SER A 525 18.46 13.62 -61.64
C SER A 525 19.23 14.90 -61.98
N GLN A 526 20.24 14.75 -62.84
CA GLN A 526 21.00 15.84 -63.43
C GLN A 526 20.14 16.71 -64.37
N PRO A 527 20.57 17.97 -64.65
CA PRO A 527 19.68 19.03 -65.10
C PRO A 527 19.50 19.02 -66.62
N GLU A 528 18.26 19.19 -67.08
CA GLU A 528 17.98 19.64 -68.44
C GLU A 528 17.31 21.01 -68.45
N THR A 529 17.80 21.80 -69.39
CA THR A 529 17.64 23.23 -69.61
C THR A 529 16.24 23.65 -70.05
N SER A 530 15.73 24.77 -69.51
CA SER A 530 14.58 25.51 -70.04
C SER A 530 14.86 26.11 -71.43
N PRO A 531 13.80 26.45 -72.19
CA PRO A 531 13.51 27.88 -72.34
C PRO A 531 12.00 28.28 -72.37
N ASP A 532 11.76 29.47 -71.79
CA ASP A 532 10.80 30.55 -72.09
C ASP A 532 9.30 30.31 -72.46
N LYS A 533 8.42 30.76 -71.53
CA LYS A 533 7.32 31.79 -71.56
C LYS A 533 6.56 32.13 -72.87
N PRO A 534 5.34 32.77 -72.87
CA PRO A 534 4.67 33.54 -71.77
C PRO A 534 3.12 33.39 -71.59
N ASP A 535 2.65 34.01 -70.50
CA ASP A 535 1.33 34.56 -70.08
C ASP A 535 0.04 34.35 -70.90
N GLU A 536 -1.08 34.06 -70.18
CA GLU A 536 -2.33 34.84 -70.26
C GLU A 536 -3.30 34.58 -69.09
N THR A 537 -4.21 35.53 -68.92
CA THR A 537 -4.98 35.98 -67.74
C THR A 537 -6.36 35.31 -67.46
N VAL A 538 -6.70 35.07 -66.16
CA VAL A 538 -7.87 35.52 -65.31
C VAL A 538 -9.33 35.37 -65.85
N PRO A 539 -10.46 35.32 -65.06
CA PRO A 539 -10.89 34.68 -63.79
C PRO A 539 -12.30 33.98 -63.87
N GLN A 540 -12.83 33.40 -62.77
CA GLN A 540 -14.23 33.50 -62.22
C GLN A 540 -14.46 32.40 -61.14
N GLN A 541 -14.79 32.67 -59.86
CA GLN A 541 -16.00 33.18 -59.16
C GLN A 541 -17.08 32.14 -58.75
N SER A 542 -17.68 32.42 -57.58
CA SER A 542 -18.83 31.81 -56.84
C SER A 542 -18.50 30.63 -55.91
N GLU A 543 -18.55 30.76 -54.57
CA GLU A 543 -19.68 30.99 -53.62
C GLU A 543 -20.63 29.78 -53.45
N ALA A 544 -20.60 29.16 -52.25
CA ALA A 544 -21.72 28.98 -51.30
C ALA A 544 -21.66 27.65 -50.50
N GLU A 545 -21.66 27.78 -49.18
CA GLU A 545 -21.96 26.79 -48.11
C GLU A 545 -23.50 26.66 -47.87
N PRO A 546 -24.04 25.84 -46.93
CA PRO A 546 -23.81 24.42 -46.58
C PRO A 546 -25.14 23.68 -46.20
N THR A 547 -25.05 22.64 -45.33
CA THR A 547 -26.06 21.87 -44.52
C THR A 547 -26.72 20.58 -45.09
N PRO A 548 -27.13 19.59 -44.25
CA PRO A 548 -26.53 18.93 -43.06
C PRO A 548 -26.51 17.37 -43.16
N PRO A 549 -26.01 16.62 -42.13
CA PRO A 549 -25.96 15.15 -42.13
C PRO A 549 -27.20 14.48 -41.49
N SER A 550 -27.44 13.22 -41.85
CA SER A 550 -28.45 12.33 -41.23
C SER A 550 -27.80 11.36 -40.23
N GLU A 551 -28.43 11.24 -39.06
CA GLU A 551 -28.11 10.35 -37.93
C GLU A 551 -28.32 8.85 -38.24
N SER A 552 -27.49 8.00 -37.62
CA SER A 552 -27.78 6.59 -37.30
C SER A 552 -27.11 6.31 -35.94
N ALA A 553 -27.85 6.21 -34.84
CA ALA A 553 -28.54 5.01 -34.35
C ALA A 553 -27.60 3.87 -33.89
N GLU A 554 -26.66 4.16 -32.99
CA GLU A 554 -25.96 3.14 -32.17
C GLU A 554 -25.67 3.66 -30.75
N GLU A 555 -26.70 4.05 -29.99
CA GLU A 555 -26.51 4.43 -28.56
C GLU A 555 -27.52 3.83 -27.58
N VAL A 556 -28.41 2.94 -28.02
CA VAL A 556 -29.47 2.40 -27.15
C VAL A 556 -29.22 0.92 -26.74
N LYS A 557 -28.11 0.31 -27.17
CA LYS A 557 -27.82 -1.11 -26.83
C LYS A 557 -26.87 -1.34 -25.65
N GLU A 558 -26.03 -0.39 -25.26
CA GLU A 558 -25.03 -0.62 -24.20
C GLU A 558 -25.54 -0.32 -22.77
N GLN A 559 -26.50 0.60 -22.60
CA GLN A 559 -27.05 0.89 -21.28
C GLN A 559 -27.96 -0.23 -20.72
N THR A 560 -28.44 -1.14 -21.59
CA THR A 560 -29.31 -2.26 -21.18
C THR A 560 -28.51 -3.48 -20.69
N LEU A 561 -27.21 -3.56 -20.98
CA LEU A 561 -26.36 -4.68 -20.56
C LEU A 561 -25.77 -4.49 -19.14
N LEU A 562 -25.52 -3.25 -18.73
CA LEU A 562 -24.99 -2.95 -17.39
C LEU A 562 -26.03 -3.11 -16.27
N ALA A 563 -27.31 -2.81 -16.55
CA ALA A 563 -28.39 -3.03 -15.58
C ALA A 563 -28.63 -4.53 -15.30
N LYS A 564 -28.42 -5.40 -16.30
CA LYS A 564 -28.57 -6.86 -16.15
C LYS A 564 -27.41 -7.52 -15.42
N ALA A 565 -26.20 -6.96 -15.49
CA ALA A 565 -25.05 -7.47 -14.75
C ALA A 565 -25.13 -7.20 -13.23
N ILE A 566 -25.79 -6.10 -12.84
CA ILE A 566 -26.00 -5.73 -11.43
C ILE A 566 -27.11 -6.58 -10.78
N GLU A 567 -28.11 -7.01 -11.56
CA GLU A 567 -29.20 -7.86 -11.08
C GLU A 567 -28.77 -9.34 -10.96
N ALA A 568 -27.94 -9.84 -11.88
CA ALA A 568 -27.38 -11.20 -11.84
C ALA A 568 -26.41 -11.43 -10.66
N ALA A 569 -25.80 -10.38 -10.10
CA ALA A 569 -24.95 -10.47 -8.91
C ALA A 569 -25.75 -10.49 -7.58
N LYS A 570 -27.07 -10.25 -7.63
CA LYS A 570 -27.97 -10.32 -6.46
C LYS A 570 -28.76 -11.62 -6.35
N GLU A 571 -28.86 -12.40 -7.43
CA GLU A 571 -29.65 -13.65 -7.45
C GLU A 571 -28.83 -14.93 -7.23
N THR A 572 -27.50 -14.84 -7.07
CA THR A 572 -26.64 -15.99 -6.72
C THR A 572 -26.47 -16.24 -5.21
N GLU A 573 -27.28 -15.59 -4.37
CA GLU A 573 -27.33 -15.83 -2.91
C GLU A 573 -28.41 -16.84 -2.46
N ASP A 574 -29.23 -17.37 -3.36
CA ASP A 574 -30.21 -18.42 -3.04
C ASP A 574 -30.14 -19.58 -4.05
N THR A 575 -30.06 -20.81 -3.52
CA THR A 575 -29.93 -22.13 -4.22
C THR A 575 -28.48 -22.52 -4.57
N VAL A 576 -27.90 -23.66 -4.20
CA VAL A 576 -28.40 -25.04 -4.09
C VAL A 576 -27.54 -25.84 -3.09
N ASP A 577 -28.19 -26.56 -2.19
CA ASP A 577 -27.71 -27.76 -1.52
C ASP A 577 -27.97 -28.98 -2.44
N GLN A 578 -26.98 -29.86 -2.65
CA GLN A 578 -27.06 -31.34 -2.80
C GLN A 578 -26.17 -32.01 -3.88
N GLU A 579 -25.51 -33.10 -3.43
CA GLU A 579 -24.90 -34.25 -4.13
C GLU A 579 -23.60 -33.99 -4.94
N LYS A 580 -22.58 -34.86 -5.02
CA LYS A 580 -22.28 -36.24 -4.58
C LYS A 580 -20.76 -36.46 -4.77
N ALA A 581 -20.15 -37.34 -3.99
CA ALA A 581 -18.75 -37.79 -4.12
C ALA A 581 -18.45 -38.51 -5.45
N PRO A 582 -17.16 -38.64 -5.85
CA PRO A 582 -16.52 -39.95 -5.75
C PRO A 582 -15.03 -39.93 -5.31
N GLY A 583 -14.58 -41.08 -4.80
CA GLY A 583 -13.24 -41.37 -4.29
C GLY A 583 -12.18 -41.75 -5.35
N PRO A 584 -10.98 -42.21 -4.90
CA PRO A 584 -9.72 -42.04 -5.64
C PRO A 584 -9.15 -43.32 -6.27
N LEU A 585 -8.28 -43.16 -7.27
CA LEU A 585 -7.29 -44.13 -7.79
C LEU A 585 -6.07 -43.30 -8.23
N SER A 586 -4.86 -43.38 -7.63
CA SER A 586 -3.80 -44.40 -7.71
C SER A 586 -3.45 -44.81 -9.15
N GLU A 587 -2.22 -45.01 -9.61
CA GLU A 587 -0.83 -44.81 -9.17
C GLU A 587 0.02 -45.19 -10.40
N ASN A 588 1.30 -44.81 -10.38
CA ASN A 588 2.45 -45.44 -11.04
C ASN A 588 2.99 -45.00 -12.42
N ASP A 589 4.23 -44.51 -12.30
CA ASP A 589 5.48 -44.83 -13.00
C ASP A 589 5.65 -44.40 -14.45
N ALA A 590 6.62 -43.55 -14.85
CA ALA A 590 8.04 -43.34 -14.53
C ALA A 590 8.99 -43.91 -15.60
N SER A 591 10.08 -43.15 -15.81
CA SER A 591 11.32 -43.38 -16.58
C SER A 591 11.27 -43.09 -18.09
N GLU A 592 11.92 -42.02 -18.59
CA GLU A 592 13.38 -41.84 -18.83
C GLU A 592 13.86 -42.75 -19.97
N THR A 593 14.40 -42.31 -21.11
CA THR A 593 15.68 -41.58 -21.37
C THR A 593 15.79 -41.46 -22.92
N ALA A 594 16.04 -40.29 -23.52
CA ALA A 594 17.32 -39.63 -23.84
C ALA A 594 18.14 -40.20 -25.03
N GLN A 595 18.58 -39.27 -25.90
CA GLN A 595 19.70 -39.26 -26.88
C GLN A 595 19.44 -39.86 -28.29
N THR A 596 19.36 -39.05 -29.38
CA THR A 596 20.45 -38.44 -30.23
C THR A 596 21.45 -39.50 -30.73
N SER A 597 21.84 -39.65 -32.00
CA SER A 597 21.93 -38.76 -33.17
C SER A 597 22.22 -39.60 -34.45
N ASP A 598 22.22 -38.91 -35.59
CA ASP A 598 23.08 -39.12 -36.78
C ASP A 598 22.57 -39.82 -38.06
N GLN A 599 22.53 -38.95 -39.08
CA GLN A 599 23.12 -39.04 -40.44
C GLN A 599 22.45 -39.88 -41.55
N GLU A 600 21.99 -39.12 -42.56
CA GLU A 600 22.30 -39.19 -44.00
C GLU A 600 22.35 -40.56 -44.68
N ASP A 601 21.39 -40.81 -45.59
CA ASP A 601 21.67 -40.85 -47.04
C ASP A 601 20.37 -40.95 -47.86
N SER A 602 20.30 -40.21 -48.97
CA SER A 602 19.30 -40.39 -50.05
C SER A 602 20.00 -41.07 -51.24
N PRO A 603 19.30 -41.77 -52.17
CA PRO A 603 18.68 -41.05 -53.29
C PRO A 603 17.47 -41.76 -53.98
N ALA A 604 16.94 -41.02 -54.97
CA ALA A 604 16.27 -41.46 -56.21
C ALA A 604 14.75 -41.18 -56.36
N GLU A 605 14.50 -40.06 -57.03
CA GLU A 605 13.59 -39.82 -58.17
C GLU A 605 12.36 -40.72 -58.35
N ASP A 606 11.17 -40.12 -58.38
CA ASP A 606 10.41 -40.02 -59.64
C ASP A 606 9.35 -38.90 -59.56
N GLY A 607 9.18 -38.19 -60.68
CA GLY A 607 8.47 -36.90 -60.73
C GLY A 607 6.95 -36.99 -60.82
N ILE A 608 6.29 -35.83 -60.78
CA ILE A 608 5.11 -35.45 -61.60
C ILE A 608 4.82 -33.93 -61.41
N ARG A 609 4.86 -33.25 -62.56
CA ARG A 609 4.15 -32.04 -63.05
C ARG A 609 3.75 -30.89 -62.11
N LYS A 610 4.24 -29.71 -62.52
CA LYS A 610 3.74 -28.36 -62.24
C LYS A 610 2.25 -28.20 -62.60
N ASP A 611 1.48 -27.61 -61.70
CA ASP A 611 0.34 -26.75 -62.02
C ASP A 611 0.72 -25.32 -61.59
N GLU A 612 0.64 -24.38 -62.54
CA GLU A 612 0.80 -22.94 -62.32
C GLU A 612 -0.46 -22.39 -61.65
N ALA A 613 -0.38 -22.13 -60.34
CA ALA A 613 -1.32 -21.27 -59.64
C ALA A 613 -0.68 -19.89 -59.47
N SER A 614 -1.38 -18.84 -59.92
CA SER A 614 -0.96 -17.45 -59.76
C SER A 614 -0.82 -17.10 -58.28
N ASP A 615 0.40 -16.80 -57.85
CA ASP A 615 0.67 -16.14 -56.58
C ASP A 615 0.02 -14.75 -56.61
N MET A 616 -1.21 -14.64 -56.07
CA MET A 616 -1.67 -13.35 -55.55
C MET A 616 -0.87 -13.09 -54.29
N GLU A 617 0.18 -12.31 -54.44
CA GLU A 617 1.00 -11.78 -53.37
C GLU A 617 0.08 -11.07 -52.37
N LEU A 618 -0.18 -11.72 -51.23
CA LEU A 618 -0.93 -11.12 -50.13
C LEU A 618 -0.20 -9.82 -49.75
N PRO A 619 -0.93 -8.71 -49.57
CA PRO A 619 -0.30 -7.47 -49.12
C PRO A 619 0.47 -7.77 -47.83
N PRO A 620 1.69 -7.23 -47.68
CA PRO A 620 2.46 -7.44 -46.47
C PRO A 620 1.61 -7.06 -45.26
N PRO A 621 1.69 -7.81 -44.14
CA PRO A 621 0.94 -7.46 -42.94
C PRO A 621 1.21 -5.99 -42.59
N PRO A 622 0.19 -5.23 -42.16
CA PRO A 622 0.36 -3.83 -41.84
C PRO A 622 1.50 -3.70 -40.82
N VAL A 623 2.49 -2.88 -41.15
CA VAL A 623 3.61 -2.61 -40.25
C VAL A 623 3.00 -1.96 -39.00
N PRO A 624 3.21 -2.52 -37.80
CA PRO A 624 2.65 -1.93 -36.59
C PRO A 624 3.17 -0.49 -36.41
N PRO A 625 2.33 0.43 -35.92
CA PRO A 625 2.73 1.83 -35.74
C PRO A 625 3.93 1.92 -34.79
N VAL A 626 4.89 2.77 -35.14
CA VAL A 626 6.06 3.02 -34.28
C VAL A 626 5.63 4.00 -33.19
N LEU A 627 5.54 3.55 -31.95
CA LEU A 627 5.16 4.42 -30.83
C LEU A 627 6.32 5.35 -30.43
N ALA A 628 5.98 6.56 -29.99
CA ALA A 628 6.93 7.44 -29.33
C ALA A 628 7.44 6.79 -28.04
N ASN A 629 8.74 6.84 -27.80
CA ASN A 629 9.35 6.25 -26.62
C ASN A 629 9.31 7.14 -25.37
N ALA A 630 8.71 8.34 -25.46
CA ALA A 630 8.61 9.28 -24.36
C ALA A 630 7.30 10.08 -24.40
N ILE A 631 6.72 10.31 -23.22
CA ILE A 631 5.58 11.21 -22.99
C ILE A 631 6.07 12.40 -22.16
N ARG A 632 5.83 13.60 -22.66
CA ARG A 632 6.02 14.87 -21.94
C ARG A 632 4.66 15.42 -21.56
N TRP A 633 4.55 15.89 -20.32
CA TRP A 633 3.31 16.38 -19.76
C TRP A 633 3.55 17.57 -18.83
N ALA A 634 2.51 18.36 -18.58
CA ALA A 634 2.56 19.49 -17.67
C ALA A 634 1.22 19.70 -16.96
N PHE A 635 1.27 19.99 -15.66
CA PHE A 635 0.19 20.56 -14.87
C PHE A 635 0.57 22.01 -14.54
N THR A 636 -0.19 22.97 -15.08
CA THR A 636 0.04 24.40 -14.85
C THR A 636 -1.20 24.98 -14.19
N ARG A 637 -1.05 25.58 -13.00
CA ARG A 637 -2.12 26.34 -12.36
C ARG A 637 -2.45 27.57 -13.20
N LEU A 638 -3.72 27.75 -13.50
CA LEU A 638 -4.24 28.96 -14.12
C LEU A 638 -4.44 29.98 -13.01
N ASP A 639 -3.81 31.14 -13.13
CA ASP A 639 -4.10 32.25 -12.23
C ASP A 639 -5.55 32.71 -12.48
N ALA A 640 -6.33 32.84 -11.40
CA ALA A 640 -7.73 33.27 -11.45
C ALA A 640 -7.87 34.76 -11.79
#